data_AF-A0A0A2JW71-F1
#
_entry.id   AF-A0A0A2JW71-F1
#
_cell.length_a   1.000
_cell.length_b   1.000
_cell.length_c   1.000
_cell.angle_alpha   90.00
_cell.angle_beta   90.00
_cell.angle_gamma   90.00
#
_symmetry.space_group_name_H-M   'P 1'
#
loop_
_entity.id
_entity.type
_entity.pdbx_description
1 polymer ?
#
loop_
_entity_poly.entity_id
_entity_poly.type
_entity_poly.pdbx_seq_one_letter_code
_entity_poly.pdbx_strand_id
1 'polypeptide(L)'
;MERFLRSWRQDALNRGQHDSAIYIGDKVLALTNSDSDAFWLAQVHFSNNNFTRALALLSRKDLVSRSTACRYLAAHCYIKQNQFEQALSILGEHNPTDLIRNNHTRRKIQHQSHVTLRNGKSATPRSDRAEEREREDANNIRFEAAMCYLRGLCFAKQNAFDRARDCYKDAVRIDVQCFEAFDQLMKNSLMSPTEELEFLESLDFDSVSSPDPMMAQEAAHFTKMLYTTRLSKYSSPTILSDATETLSTHYNLADNPDILLSRAEALYTQCRFAEALELTSSILSTSQSTDLSSKNPSIPAQNNLGHAPAIYPLHLACLYETGATNALFLLSHMLADHSPEEPYTYLAIGVYYLSVSKVAEARRFFSKASLLDPHSAPAWIGFAHTFAAEGEHDQAIAAYSTAARLFQGSHLPQLFLGMQHLALNNMSLAHEYLCAAHAMSTGAAPGSVPSIASNPSGIVSAVGGDPLVLNELGVVFYHQNHLSGAIELFGQALALATSLHCEPSAWVATRANLGHAFRRMGRLSESLREFDECLRVGAGGSSMGYSPFLGGGTGGSGAIATASGVGGYEDRGLTGSLHTSRGLVLLELGRTTDAVTALHEAVRVLGASGGGDAAGGAGVAGTLLSRALELWALEGRQKDRTTFEESMREASAASSKRRGSARSREHKGKERVAPEEMSRRRGRQEPFVEGWTEEATHVATPPAEDEQVEMDLDNEADGLLRRALGRTNVKSLTDHAVQVYIFTMTASFPIRPRRGLSLLCLITAFSFSAIIVIWFGMNSDRGYIHPVLTQIIPAGHCACESSTTFQCSTCLTCPEPGLQTDTARAWSFEYTRDGRNEALSQSQCKAAFPGLFEDVTRGGRFWSSQGRLSSAELDAIKIQHGMARAFISNGNLYVVTARSKGEDHRRKILGTLSSIHRALAADPERVSRPDFEFVFSVEDKVDDVTNSEWPVWVFSRTSSEEGVWLMPDFSFWAWDNQDNYMGPYDQVVERIKRMDIPWSEKTPQLVWRGKPSFAPKLRRALMEAARDKSWGDVKQVDWNTGSNVLRMEDHCHFMFIAHVEGRSYSASLKYRQACNSVIVAHKLQFIQHHHYLLVADGPNQNYVEVERDFSDLSEKMEPLVSDTKAAQRIANNSVKTFRERYLTPAAEACYWRSLFDGYADVWNGTVEQWSETKDRERALRYESFVLLESVKMYEFEATRTAQWQAIL
;
A
#
# COMPACT_ATOMS: atom_id res chain seq x y z
N MET A 1 62.14 34.70 12.72
CA MET A 1 61.39 34.20 11.55
C MET A 1 60.32 33.17 11.92
N GLU A 2 60.68 32.06 12.58
CA GLU A 2 59.75 30.94 12.84
C GLU A 2 58.36 31.31 13.37
N ARG A 3 58.24 32.17 14.41
CA ARG A 3 56.93 32.56 14.98
C ARG A 3 56.01 33.20 13.93
N PHE A 4 56.56 33.98 13.00
CA PHE A 4 55.80 34.56 11.89
C PHE A 4 55.32 33.47 10.92
N LEU A 5 56.19 32.53 10.54
CA LEU A 5 55.81 31.43 9.65
C LEU A 5 54.80 30.45 10.28
N ARG A 6 54.92 30.15 11.58
CA ARG A 6 53.93 29.37 12.34
C ARG A 6 52.57 30.07 12.40
N SER A 7 52.57 31.39 12.63
CA SER A 7 51.35 32.22 12.61
C SER A 7 50.71 32.25 11.22
N TRP A 8 51.50 32.48 10.16
CA TRP A 8 51.03 32.46 8.77
C TRP A 8 50.48 31.09 8.34
N ARG A 9 51.12 29.98 8.73
CA ARG A 9 50.58 28.62 8.53
C ARG A 9 49.20 28.48 9.17
N GLN A 10 49.02 28.99 10.40
CA GLN A 10 47.75 28.90 11.12
C GLN A 10 46.68 29.81 10.51
N ASP A 11 47.02 31.04 10.16
CA ASP A 11 46.14 31.99 9.47
C ASP A 11 45.69 31.46 8.10
N ALA A 12 46.60 30.84 7.34
CA ALA A 12 46.26 30.15 6.09
C ALA A 12 45.32 28.96 6.32
N LEU A 13 45.56 28.13 7.34
CA LEU A 13 44.69 27.00 7.70
C LEU A 13 43.29 27.48 8.14
N ASN A 14 43.22 28.52 8.97
CA ASN A 14 41.97 29.12 9.45
C ASN A 14 41.13 29.75 8.31
N ARG A 15 41.76 30.12 7.18
CA ARG A 15 41.13 30.60 5.95
C ARG A 15 40.82 29.48 4.93
N GLY A 16 41.09 28.22 5.29
CA GLY A 16 40.99 27.07 4.38
C GLY A 16 41.94 27.11 3.17
N GLN A 17 43.02 27.90 3.24
CA GLN A 17 44.04 27.99 2.20
C GLN A 17 45.06 26.86 2.35
N HIS A 18 44.60 25.62 2.14
CA HIS A 18 45.36 24.42 2.47
C HIS A 18 46.73 24.34 1.76
N ASP A 19 46.82 24.68 0.47
CA ASP A 19 48.11 24.66 -0.25
C ASP A 19 49.11 25.70 0.30
N SER A 20 48.65 26.90 0.66
CA SER A 20 49.46 27.91 1.35
C SER A 20 49.95 27.39 2.71
N ALA A 21 49.07 26.76 3.49
CA ALA A 21 49.41 26.18 4.78
C ALA A 21 50.38 24.99 4.67
N ILE A 22 50.24 24.14 3.65
CA ILE A 22 51.19 23.05 3.34
C ILE A 22 52.54 23.64 2.94
N TYR A 23 52.57 24.57 1.98
CA TYR A 23 53.81 25.14 1.46
C TYR A 23 54.63 25.83 2.56
N ILE A 24 53.98 26.61 3.43
CA ILE A 24 54.63 27.28 4.56
C ILE A 24 54.96 26.30 5.69
N GLY A 25 54.07 25.36 6.02
CA GLY A 25 54.31 24.35 7.05
C GLY A 25 55.52 23.45 6.73
N ASP A 26 55.71 23.06 5.48
CA ASP A 26 56.88 22.35 4.99
C ASP A 26 58.18 23.16 5.19
N LYS A 27 58.18 24.47 4.86
CA LYS A 27 59.37 25.31 5.12
C LYS A 27 59.62 25.55 6.60
N VAL A 28 58.59 25.62 7.45
CA VAL A 28 58.79 25.65 8.90
C VAL A 28 59.45 24.35 9.37
N LEU A 29 58.91 23.19 8.99
CA LEU A 29 59.46 21.89 9.39
C LEU A 29 60.89 21.68 8.87
N ALA A 30 61.21 22.15 7.66
CA ALA A 30 62.56 22.10 7.11
C ALA A 30 63.56 23.01 7.86
N LEU A 31 63.10 24.14 8.40
CA LEU A 31 63.93 25.08 9.18
C LEU A 31 64.10 24.64 10.65
N THR A 32 63.06 24.08 11.28
CA THR A 32 63.05 23.79 12.72
C THR A 32 63.36 22.34 13.03
N ASN A 33 63.07 21.42 12.11
CA ASN A 33 63.04 19.97 12.34
C ASN A 33 62.26 19.58 13.62
N SER A 34 61.30 20.41 14.04
CA SER A 34 60.58 20.26 15.30
C SER A 34 59.46 19.24 15.19
N ASP A 35 59.37 18.38 16.20
CA ASP A 35 58.33 17.36 16.34
C ASP A 35 56.92 18.00 16.40
N SER A 36 56.80 19.19 17.00
CA SER A 36 55.55 19.97 17.02
C SER A 36 55.16 20.57 15.66
N ASP A 37 56.13 20.99 14.84
CA ASP A 37 55.84 21.49 13.49
C ASP A 37 55.52 20.36 12.51
N ALA A 38 56.02 19.14 12.77
CA ALA A 38 55.62 17.93 12.04
C ALA A 38 54.17 17.55 12.31
N PHE A 39 53.71 17.59 13.57
CA PHE A 39 52.30 17.42 13.92
C PHE A 39 51.40 18.43 13.19
N TRP A 40 51.73 19.72 13.26
CA TRP A 40 50.92 20.75 12.60
C TRP A 40 50.91 20.64 11.07
N LEU A 41 51.99 20.20 10.43
CA LEU A 41 51.98 19.94 8.98
C LEU A 41 51.13 18.70 8.64
N ALA A 42 51.17 17.66 9.46
CA ALA A 42 50.28 16.51 9.33
C ALA A 42 48.80 16.91 9.51
N GLN A 43 48.49 17.82 10.43
CA GLN A 43 47.13 18.37 10.64
C GLN A 43 46.63 19.10 9.37
N VAL A 44 47.47 19.92 8.73
CA VAL A 44 47.08 20.58 7.47
C VAL A 44 46.84 19.54 6.35
N HIS A 45 47.69 18.51 6.25
CA HIS A 45 47.46 17.41 5.29
C HIS A 45 46.19 16.62 5.60
N PHE A 46 45.84 16.40 6.87
CA PHE A 46 44.59 15.77 7.27
C PHE A 46 43.37 16.61 6.83
N SER A 47 43.39 17.93 7.08
CA SER A 47 42.34 18.84 6.59
C SER A 47 42.23 18.88 5.07
N ASN A 48 43.32 18.63 4.33
CA ASN A 48 43.31 18.52 2.87
C ASN A 48 43.08 17.07 2.37
N ASN A 49 42.44 16.21 3.17
CA ASN A 49 42.15 14.80 2.87
C ASN A 49 43.36 13.93 2.45
N ASN A 50 44.59 14.38 2.74
CA ASN A 50 45.85 13.76 2.32
C ASN A 50 46.38 12.78 3.39
N PHE A 51 45.53 11.84 3.83
CA PHE A 51 45.75 10.99 5.01
C PHE A 51 47.04 10.16 4.99
N THR A 52 47.40 9.56 3.84
CA THR A 52 48.67 8.82 3.67
C THR A 52 49.90 9.70 3.90
N ARG A 53 49.83 10.97 3.51
CA ARG A 53 50.92 11.95 3.64
C ARG A 53 51.02 12.50 5.07
N ALA A 54 49.89 12.64 5.76
CA ALA A 54 49.85 12.92 7.19
C ALA A 54 50.48 11.77 8.00
N LEU A 55 50.08 10.51 7.74
CA LEU A 55 50.67 9.31 8.36
C LEU A 55 52.18 9.20 8.12
N ALA A 56 52.63 9.45 6.89
CA ALA A 56 54.06 9.44 6.54
C ALA A 56 54.87 10.52 7.28
N LEU A 57 54.24 11.61 7.73
CA LEU A 57 54.89 12.62 8.58
C LEU A 57 54.90 12.21 10.05
N LEU A 58 53.78 11.68 10.57
CA LEU A 58 53.64 11.24 11.96
C LEU A 58 54.50 10.00 12.29
N SER A 59 54.77 9.14 11.30
CA SER A 59 55.63 7.97 11.46
C SER A 59 57.13 8.31 11.54
N ARG A 60 57.54 9.55 11.25
CA ARG A 60 58.95 9.98 11.35
C ARG A 60 59.32 10.14 12.83
N LYS A 61 60.50 9.66 13.23
CA LYS A 61 61.02 9.76 14.62
C LYS A 61 60.08 9.18 15.71
N ASP A 62 59.22 8.23 15.34
CA ASP A 62 58.26 7.58 16.25
C ASP A 62 57.40 8.55 17.09
N LEU A 63 56.77 9.53 16.44
CA LEU A 63 55.89 10.49 17.13
C LEU A 63 54.59 9.87 17.62
N VAL A 64 54.13 8.78 16.98
CA VAL A 64 52.90 8.05 17.33
C VAL A 64 52.99 7.38 18.70
N SER A 65 54.16 6.84 19.10
CA SER A 65 54.35 6.36 20.46
C SER A 65 54.52 7.53 21.45
N ARG A 66 55.29 8.54 21.06
CA ARG A 66 55.78 9.63 21.93
C ARG A 66 54.79 10.77 22.22
N SER A 67 53.71 10.94 21.46
CA SER A 67 52.78 12.06 21.60
C SER A 67 51.31 11.61 21.43
N THR A 68 50.50 11.92 22.44
CA THR A 68 49.02 11.75 22.47
C THR A 68 48.35 12.35 21.25
N ALA A 69 48.62 13.63 20.95
CA ALA A 69 48.09 14.34 19.79
C ALA A 69 48.48 13.68 18.45
N CYS A 70 49.72 13.21 18.33
CA CYS A 70 50.19 12.50 17.13
C CYS A 70 49.54 11.12 16.98
N ARG A 71 49.31 10.42 18.10
CA ARG A 71 48.63 9.11 18.16
C ARG A 71 47.15 9.24 17.75
N TYR A 72 46.45 10.21 18.32
CA TYR A 72 45.08 10.59 17.95
C TYR A 72 44.98 10.86 16.44
N LEU A 73 45.82 11.75 15.91
CA LEU A 73 45.76 12.13 14.50
C LEU A 73 46.11 10.96 13.57
N ALA A 74 47.06 10.10 13.94
CA ALA A 74 47.39 8.90 13.19
C ALA A 74 46.20 7.92 13.15
N ALA A 75 45.59 7.61 14.29
CA ALA A 75 44.40 6.77 14.36
C ALA A 75 43.23 7.34 13.53
N HIS A 76 43.00 8.66 13.60
CA HIS A 76 41.98 9.33 12.79
C HIS A 76 42.29 9.22 11.28
N CYS A 77 43.54 9.30 10.85
CA CYS A 77 43.93 9.05 9.46
C CYS A 77 43.61 7.61 9.00
N TYR A 78 43.82 6.60 9.85
CA TYR A 78 43.45 5.21 9.52
C TYR A 78 41.93 5.01 9.45
N ILE A 79 41.17 5.61 10.37
CA ILE A 79 39.69 5.59 10.35
C ILE A 79 39.14 6.22 9.07
N LYS A 80 39.68 7.38 8.63
CA LYS A 80 39.29 8.02 7.37
C LYS A 80 39.70 7.24 6.10
N GLN A 81 40.52 6.20 6.24
CA GLN A 81 40.86 5.23 5.18
C GLN A 81 40.16 3.88 5.36
N ASN A 82 39.18 3.77 6.26
CA ASN A 82 38.47 2.54 6.64
C ASN A 82 39.37 1.40 7.20
N GLN A 83 40.55 1.74 7.73
CA GLN A 83 41.54 0.79 8.26
C GLN A 83 41.41 0.64 9.80
N PHE A 84 40.24 0.17 10.24
CA PHE A 84 39.85 0.14 11.66
C PHE A 84 40.77 -0.72 12.55
N GLU A 85 41.28 -1.84 12.07
CA GLU A 85 42.23 -2.68 12.81
C GLU A 85 43.55 -1.94 13.09
N GLN A 86 44.04 -1.17 12.12
CA GLN A 86 45.28 -0.41 12.25
C GLN A 86 45.08 0.79 13.19
N ALA A 87 43.91 1.43 13.15
CA ALA A 87 43.52 2.43 14.15
C ALA A 87 43.49 1.85 15.57
N LEU A 88 42.84 0.69 15.77
CA LEU A 88 42.80 0.00 17.07
C LEU A 88 44.19 -0.41 17.57
N SER A 89 45.09 -0.85 16.68
CA SER A 89 46.48 -1.18 17.04
C SER A 89 47.28 0.01 17.60
N ILE A 90 46.87 1.24 17.24
CA ILE A 90 47.50 2.51 17.66
C ILE A 90 46.79 3.10 18.89
N LEU A 91 45.46 2.95 18.98
CA LEU A 91 44.66 3.40 20.12
C LEU A 91 44.76 2.46 21.34
N GLY A 92 45.12 1.19 21.13
CA GLY A 92 45.01 0.13 22.12
C GLY A 92 43.56 -0.29 22.38
N GLU A 93 43.37 -1.48 22.95
CA GLU A 93 42.03 -2.06 23.19
C GLU A 93 41.35 -1.64 24.50
N HIS A 94 42.06 -0.96 25.39
CA HIS A 94 41.58 -0.58 26.73
C HIS A 94 41.41 0.94 26.87
N ASN A 95 40.40 1.35 27.65
CA ASN A 95 40.19 2.75 28.02
C ASN A 95 41.08 3.13 29.21
N PRO A 96 41.61 4.37 29.28
CA PRO A 96 42.37 4.88 30.42
C PRO A 96 41.43 5.27 31.58
N THR A 97 40.77 4.27 32.19
CA THR A 97 39.77 4.47 33.26
C THR A 97 40.31 5.22 34.48
N ASP A 98 41.62 5.22 34.70
CA ASP A 98 42.29 5.97 35.77
C ASP A 98 42.15 7.49 35.65
N LEU A 99 41.75 8.01 34.47
CA LEU A 99 41.48 9.42 34.24
C LEU A 99 40.08 9.85 34.69
N ILE A 100 39.17 8.91 34.99
CA ILE A 100 37.79 9.18 35.38
C ILE A 100 37.76 9.71 36.83
N ARG A 101 37.38 10.99 36.99
CA ARG A 101 37.39 11.68 38.29
C ARG A 101 36.19 11.31 39.16
N ASN A 102 36.39 10.42 40.13
CA ASN A 102 35.35 10.03 41.07
C ASN A 102 35.10 11.06 42.18
N ASN A 103 33.82 11.39 42.42
CA ASN A 103 33.38 12.35 43.44
C ASN A 103 33.88 12.03 44.87
N HIS A 104 34.09 10.76 45.20
CA HIS A 104 34.59 10.34 46.52
C HIS A 104 35.97 10.88 46.91
N THR A 105 36.86 11.18 45.95
CA THR A 105 38.19 11.73 46.26
C THR A 105 38.16 13.19 46.73
N ARG A 106 37.12 13.96 46.38
CA ARG A 106 36.98 15.40 46.66
C ARG A 106 37.07 15.72 48.17
N ARG A 107 36.45 14.88 49.02
CA ARG A 107 36.46 15.03 50.49
C ARG A 107 37.80 14.76 51.17
N LYS A 108 38.75 14.06 50.52
CA LYS A 108 40.01 13.66 51.15
C LYS A 108 41.15 14.67 50.92
N ILE A 109 41.15 15.32 49.76
CA ILE A 109 42.17 16.33 49.39
C ILE A 109 41.93 17.65 50.15
N GLN A 110 40.66 18.08 50.27
CA GLN A 110 40.29 19.36 50.87
C GLN A 110 40.64 19.49 52.38
N HIS A 111 40.89 18.37 53.06
CA HIS A 111 41.29 18.34 54.48
C HIS A 111 42.81 18.35 54.72
N GLN A 112 43.66 18.20 53.69
CA GLN A 112 45.10 17.99 53.86
C GLN A 112 45.97 19.21 53.48
N SER A 113 45.38 20.30 52.98
CA SER A 113 46.10 21.50 52.51
C SER A 113 46.21 22.63 53.55
N HIS A 114 46.06 22.34 54.85
CA HIS A 114 46.35 23.28 55.93
C HIS A 114 47.53 22.80 56.79
N VAL A 115 48.38 23.76 57.20
CA VAL A 115 49.58 23.60 58.04
C VAL A 115 50.81 22.99 57.34
N THR A 116 51.67 23.85 56.80
CA THR A 116 53.01 24.06 57.38
C THR A 116 53.62 25.39 56.91
N LEU A 117 54.17 26.17 57.85
CA LEU A 117 54.86 27.44 57.60
C LEU A 117 56.36 27.28 57.84
N ARG A 118 57.23 27.57 56.84
CA ARG A 118 58.56 28.15 57.14
C ARG A 118 59.34 28.75 55.95
N ASN A 119 59.92 29.92 56.23
CA ASN A 119 61.15 30.53 55.72
C ASN A 119 61.46 30.46 54.22
N GLY A 120 61.14 31.54 53.52
CA GLY A 120 61.56 31.78 52.14
C GLY A 120 63.04 32.07 51.91
N LYS A 121 63.40 32.04 50.63
CA LYS A 121 64.39 32.88 49.94
C LYS A 121 63.92 33.08 48.49
N SER A 122 64.50 34.06 47.80
CA SER A 122 64.01 34.58 46.52
C SER A 122 63.99 33.56 45.37
N ALA A 123 62.95 33.62 44.54
CA ALA A 123 62.86 32.98 43.24
C ALA A 123 62.04 33.84 42.27
N THR A 124 62.44 33.85 40.99
CA THR A 124 61.78 34.52 39.86
C THR A 124 60.57 33.69 39.33
N PRO A 125 59.73 34.17 38.38
CA PRO A 125 58.35 33.74 38.30
C PRO A 125 58.21 32.25 37.95
N ARG A 126 57.44 31.55 38.78
CA ARG A 126 57.06 30.14 38.60
C ARG A 126 55.60 29.96 38.13
N SER A 127 54.79 31.03 38.08
CA SER A 127 53.37 30.97 37.69
C SER A 127 53.22 30.49 36.25
N ASP A 128 53.85 31.21 35.30
CA ASP A 128 53.73 31.00 33.86
C ASP A 128 54.03 29.55 33.47
N ARG A 129 55.06 28.94 34.11
CA ARG A 129 55.49 27.55 33.89
C ARG A 129 54.70 26.48 34.67
N ALA A 130 53.87 26.87 35.64
CA ALA A 130 52.88 25.99 36.23
C ALA A 130 51.64 25.97 35.32
N GLU A 131 51.13 27.15 34.96
CA GLU A 131 50.00 27.31 34.04
C GLU A 131 50.25 26.70 32.66
N GLU A 132 51.45 26.83 32.10
CA GLU A 132 51.84 26.22 30.82
C GLU A 132 51.74 24.68 30.88
N ARG A 133 52.10 24.07 32.01
CA ARG A 133 52.00 22.62 32.23
C ARG A 133 50.57 22.17 32.50
N GLU A 134 49.82 22.90 33.32
CA GLU A 134 48.41 22.59 33.58
C GLU A 134 47.58 22.66 32.29
N ARG A 135 47.95 23.54 31.34
CA ARG A 135 47.38 23.58 29.98
C ARG A 135 47.85 22.41 29.11
N GLU A 136 49.11 21.98 29.19
CA GLU A 136 49.60 20.78 28.49
C GLU A 136 48.90 19.50 28.99
N ASP A 137 48.77 19.32 30.30
CA ASP A 137 48.09 18.19 30.93
C ASP A 137 46.58 18.17 30.61
N ALA A 138 45.91 19.33 30.65
CA ALA A 138 44.50 19.44 30.22
C ALA A 138 44.29 19.08 28.75
N ASN A 139 45.21 19.48 27.86
CA ASN A 139 45.15 19.10 26.45
C ASN A 139 45.44 17.61 26.24
N ASN A 140 46.33 16.99 27.03
CA ASN A 140 46.55 15.55 26.99
C ASN A 140 45.27 14.77 27.38
N ILE A 141 44.56 15.19 28.43
CA ILE A 141 43.30 14.57 28.86
C ILE A 141 42.24 14.63 27.74
N ARG A 142 42.12 15.76 27.04
CA ARG A 142 41.25 15.92 25.86
C ARG A 142 41.60 14.97 24.72
N PHE A 143 42.88 14.77 24.43
CA PHE A 143 43.30 13.80 23.41
C PHE A 143 43.03 12.34 23.83
N GLU A 144 43.13 12.00 25.12
CA GLU A 144 42.74 10.67 25.62
C GLU A 144 41.22 10.44 25.51
N ALA A 145 40.38 11.41 25.88
CA ALA A 145 38.94 11.35 25.66
C ALA A 145 38.58 11.18 24.17
N ALA A 146 39.19 11.98 23.29
CA ALA A 146 39.01 11.89 21.84
C ALA A 146 39.53 10.55 21.27
N MET A 147 40.55 9.94 21.85
CA MET A 147 41.00 8.59 21.48
C MET A 147 40.03 7.50 21.96
N CYS A 148 39.36 7.65 23.11
CA CYS A 148 38.24 6.79 23.50
C CYS A 148 37.07 6.88 22.52
N TYR A 149 36.72 8.09 22.07
CA TYR A 149 35.73 8.29 21.01
C TYR A 149 36.11 7.57 19.71
N LEU A 150 37.35 7.73 19.22
CA LEU A 150 37.83 7.03 18.02
C LEU A 150 37.85 5.50 18.19
N ARG A 151 38.14 5.00 19.40
CA ARG A 151 38.09 3.57 19.75
C ARG A 151 36.65 3.05 19.70
N GLY A 152 35.70 3.80 20.25
CA GLY A 152 34.26 3.50 20.15
C GLY A 152 33.76 3.45 18.71
N LEU A 153 34.19 4.39 17.87
CA LEU A 153 33.88 4.43 16.43
C LEU A 153 34.43 3.20 15.68
N CYS A 154 35.63 2.73 16.03
CA CYS A 154 36.17 1.48 15.47
C CYS A 154 35.33 0.26 15.88
N PHE A 155 34.96 0.14 17.16
CA PHE A 155 34.11 -0.97 17.62
C PHE A 155 32.70 -0.92 17.04
N ALA A 156 32.11 0.26 16.86
CA ALA A 156 30.82 0.43 16.19
C ALA A 156 30.86 -0.07 14.73
N LYS A 157 31.94 0.22 13.99
CA LYS A 157 32.14 -0.29 12.62
C LYS A 157 32.54 -1.77 12.55
N GLN A 158 32.93 -2.37 13.67
CA GLN A 158 33.10 -3.83 13.84
C GLN A 158 31.83 -4.53 14.38
N ASN A 159 30.70 -3.82 14.57
CA ASN A 159 29.46 -4.31 15.18
C ASN A 159 29.60 -4.74 16.66
N ALA A 160 30.65 -4.31 17.37
CA ALA A 160 30.88 -4.58 18.78
C ALA A 160 30.24 -3.49 19.66
N PHE A 161 28.90 -3.39 19.62
CA PHE A 161 28.15 -2.23 20.14
C PHE A 161 28.32 -2.00 21.65
N ASP A 162 28.40 -3.05 22.48
CA ASP A 162 28.71 -2.90 23.91
C ASP A 162 30.07 -2.22 24.16
N ARG A 163 31.12 -2.69 23.47
CA ARG A 163 32.46 -2.06 23.56
C ARG A 163 32.43 -0.63 23.05
N ALA A 164 31.63 -0.34 22.00
CA ALA A 164 31.48 1.00 21.46
C ALA A 164 30.79 1.95 22.46
N ARG A 165 29.62 1.54 23.00
CA ARG A 165 28.88 2.23 24.07
C ARG A 165 29.80 2.55 25.24
N ASP A 166 30.53 1.56 25.74
CA ASP A 166 31.37 1.73 26.94
C ASP A 166 32.57 2.67 26.65
N CYS A 167 33.17 2.61 25.46
CA CYS A 167 34.18 3.58 25.02
C CYS A 167 33.64 5.01 24.88
N TYR A 168 32.40 5.19 24.39
CA TYR A 168 31.77 6.51 24.33
C TYR A 168 31.40 7.03 25.73
N LYS A 169 30.85 6.18 26.61
CA LYS A 169 30.55 6.53 28.02
C LYS A 169 31.83 6.96 28.74
N ASP A 170 32.95 6.26 28.54
CA ASP A 170 34.23 6.64 29.13
C ASP A 170 34.84 7.91 28.52
N ALA A 171 34.64 8.18 27.22
CA ALA A 171 35.09 9.44 26.61
C ALA A 171 34.44 10.66 27.28
N VAL A 172 33.11 10.66 27.47
CA VAL A 172 32.38 11.77 28.11
C VAL A 172 32.65 11.85 29.62
N ARG A 173 32.98 10.73 30.29
CA ARG A 173 33.44 10.71 31.69
C ARG A 173 34.83 11.31 31.90
N ILE A 174 35.68 11.29 30.87
CA ILE A 174 37.03 11.87 30.90
C ILE A 174 36.96 13.36 30.51
N ASP A 175 36.14 13.71 29.50
CA ASP A 175 35.86 15.09 29.11
C ASP A 175 34.36 15.29 28.79
N VAL A 176 33.65 15.98 29.69
CA VAL A 176 32.22 16.31 29.54
C VAL A 176 31.98 17.31 28.39
N GLN A 177 33.03 17.88 27.78
CA GLN A 177 32.93 18.69 26.57
C GLN A 177 32.95 17.85 25.27
N CYS A 178 33.20 16.53 25.34
CA CYS A 178 33.28 15.63 24.19
C CYS A 178 31.90 15.25 23.62
N PHE A 179 31.18 16.24 23.09
CA PHE A 179 29.80 16.10 22.58
C PHE A 179 29.66 15.03 21.49
N GLU A 180 30.66 14.80 20.64
CA GLU A 180 30.60 13.79 19.59
C GLU A 180 30.44 12.36 20.14
N ALA A 181 30.99 12.08 21.32
CA ALA A 181 30.80 10.79 21.99
C ALA A 181 29.40 10.68 22.62
N PHE A 182 28.88 11.78 23.16
CA PHE A 182 27.54 11.86 23.71
C PHE A 182 26.46 11.71 22.62
N ASP A 183 26.62 12.41 21.49
CA ASP A 183 25.70 12.32 20.35
C ASP A 183 25.73 10.92 19.71
N GLN A 184 26.88 10.24 19.63
CA GLN A 184 26.92 8.84 19.17
C GLN A 184 26.26 7.83 20.12
N LEU A 185 26.08 8.15 21.40
CA LEU A 185 25.26 7.34 22.30
C LEU A 185 23.76 7.54 22.03
N MET A 186 23.32 8.79 21.90
CA MET A 186 21.91 9.15 21.73
C MET A 186 21.39 8.87 20.32
N LYS A 187 22.09 9.33 19.27
CA LYS A 187 21.70 9.14 17.85
C LYS A 187 21.49 7.67 17.48
N ASN A 188 22.33 6.79 18.03
CA ASN A 188 22.30 5.35 17.75
C ASN A 188 21.50 4.56 18.82
N SER A 189 20.88 5.23 19.80
CA SER A 189 20.12 4.64 20.91
C SER A 189 20.85 3.46 21.58
N LEU A 190 22.08 3.69 22.06
CA LEU A 190 22.95 2.66 22.64
C LEU A 190 22.75 2.43 24.15
N MET A 191 21.77 3.08 24.76
CA MET A 191 21.45 3.02 26.20
C MET A 191 19.94 3.11 26.38
N SER A 192 19.36 2.48 27.41
CA SER A 192 17.94 2.70 27.71
C SER A 192 17.68 4.14 28.22
N PRO A 193 16.45 4.66 28.15
CA PRO A 193 16.13 6.00 28.69
C PRO A 193 16.48 6.18 30.17
N THR A 194 16.50 5.10 30.96
CA THR A 194 17.02 5.08 32.33
C THR A 194 18.53 5.18 32.39
N GLU A 195 19.26 4.38 31.62
CA GLU A 195 20.72 4.47 31.53
C GLU A 195 21.18 5.83 30.99
N GLU A 196 20.41 6.48 30.11
CA GLU A 196 20.64 7.85 29.64
C GLU A 196 20.60 8.86 30.79
N LEU A 197 19.55 8.80 31.63
CA LEU A 197 19.39 9.68 32.79
C LEU A 197 20.43 9.39 33.89
N GLU A 198 20.62 8.12 34.28
CA GLU A 198 21.63 7.72 35.26
C GLU A 198 23.05 8.09 34.79
N PHE A 199 23.33 7.95 33.49
CA PHE A 199 24.60 8.38 32.91
C PHE A 199 24.76 9.89 33.00
N LEU A 200 23.74 10.68 32.63
CA LEU A 200 23.76 12.13 32.74
C LEU A 200 23.99 12.61 34.18
N GLU A 201 23.41 11.95 35.18
CA GLU A 201 23.63 12.26 36.59
C GLU A 201 25.03 11.84 37.10
N SER A 202 25.69 10.91 36.41
CA SER A 202 27.04 10.45 36.76
C SER A 202 28.19 11.36 36.28
N LEU A 203 27.93 12.36 35.42
CA LEU A 203 28.95 13.21 34.81
C LEU A 203 29.43 14.36 35.71
N ASP A 204 30.74 14.61 35.71
CA ASP A 204 31.40 15.68 36.48
C ASP A 204 31.32 17.03 35.75
N PHE A 205 30.14 17.64 35.68
CA PHE A 205 29.94 18.96 35.05
C PHE A 205 30.76 20.08 35.72
N ASP A 206 31.14 19.94 37.00
CA ASP A 206 32.04 20.87 37.70
C ASP A 206 33.47 20.91 37.09
N SER A 207 33.81 19.99 36.18
CA SER A 207 35.08 19.99 35.44
C SER A 207 35.20 21.11 34.39
N VAL A 208 34.11 21.78 34.03
CA VAL A 208 34.07 22.85 33.01
C VAL A 208 34.78 24.12 33.52
N SER A 209 36.06 24.26 33.18
CA SER A 209 36.92 25.36 33.65
C SER A 209 36.64 26.68 32.94
N SER A 210 36.25 27.71 33.69
CA SER A 210 36.18 29.11 33.25
C SER A 210 37.12 30.00 34.10
N PRO A 211 37.64 31.13 33.59
CA PRO A 211 38.48 32.06 34.38
C PRO A 211 37.75 32.70 35.58
N ASP A 212 36.42 32.70 35.59
CA ASP A 212 35.58 33.14 36.69
C ASP A 212 34.83 31.93 37.30
N PRO A 213 34.97 31.63 38.61
CA PRO A 213 34.28 30.51 39.26
C PRO A 213 32.75 30.55 39.20
N MET A 214 32.14 31.74 39.13
CA MET A 214 30.68 31.87 39.03
C MET A 214 30.21 31.50 37.61
N MET A 215 30.92 31.98 36.59
CA MET A 215 30.69 31.58 35.20
C MET A 215 30.97 30.09 34.96
N ALA A 216 31.88 29.48 35.71
CA ALA A 216 32.14 28.04 35.63
C ALA A 216 30.92 27.21 36.07
N GLN A 217 30.29 27.58 37.20
CA GLN A 217 29.09 26.86 37.68
C GLN A 217 27.88 27.07 36.76
N GLU A 218 27.72 28.27 36.18
CA GLU A 218 26.68 28.53 35.17
C GLU A 218 26.94 27.72 33.89
N ALA A 219 28.17 27.69 33.37
CA ALA A 219 28.55 26.88 32.21
C ALA A 219 28.35 25.38 32.45
N ALA A 220 28.63 24.88 33.65
CA ALA A 220 28.36 23.50 34.06
C ALA A 220 26.86 23.18 33.99
N HIS A 221 26.01 24.05 34.55
CA HIS A 221 24.55 23.91 34.52
C HIS A 221 24.00 23.96 33.09
N PHE A 222 24.41 24.97 32.32
CA PHE A 222 24.04 25.14 30.91
C PHE A 222 24.44 23.93 30.05
N THR A 223 25.64 23.37 30.25
CA THR A 223 26.09 22.15 29.54
C THR A 223 25.20 20.96 29.90
N LYS A 224 24.85 20.77 31.20
CA LYS A 224 23.91 19.72 31.60
C LYS A 224 22.54 19.88 30.92
N MET A 225 22.01 21.09 30.84
CA MET A 225 20.74 21.37 30.16
C MET A 225 20.77 21.06 28.66
N LEU A 226 21.84 21.42 27.95
CA LEU A 226 22.03 21.06 26.53
C LEU A 226 22.14 19.55 26.33
N TYR A 227 22.65 18.82 27.32
CA TYR A 227 22.69 17.36 27.28
C TYR A 227 21.30 16.76 27.57
N THR A 228 20.53 17.36 28.49
CA THR A 228 19.13 16.97 28.76
C THR A 228 18.25 17.02 27.51
N THR A 229 18.39 18.02 26.62
CA THR A 229 17.54 18.12 25.42
C THR A 229 17.80 16.99 24.38
N ARG A 230 18.93 16.30 24.45
CA ARG A 230 19.26 15.17 23.55
C ARG A 230 18.77 13.80 24.05
N LEU A 231 18.24 13.69 25.28
CA LEU A 231 17.73 12.44 25.84
C LEU A 231 16.42 11.99 25.15
N SER A 232 16.05 10.72 25.36
CA SER A 232 14.77 10.15 24.96
C SER A 232 13.57 10.90 25.54
N LYS A 233 12.59 11.20 24.67
CA LYS A 233 11.45 12.06 25.00
C LYS A 233 10.34 11.37 25.82
N TYR A 234 10.35 10.04 25.90
CA TYR A 234 9.27 9.26 26.49
C TYR A 234 9.28 9.21 28.02
N SER A 235 10.44 9.06 28.67
CA SER A 235 10.52 8.73 30.11
C SER A 235 10.30 9.94 31.03
N SER A 236 10.87 11.11 30.70
CA SER A 236 10.88 12.30 31.58
C SER A 236 10.47 13.61 30.87
N PRO A 237 9.23 13.72 30.35
CA PRO A 237 8.79 14.86 29.55
C PRO A 237 8.80 16.20 30.31
N THR A 238 8.61 16.20 31.64
CA THR A 238 8.66 17.41 32.47
C THR A 238 10.08 18.01 32.52
N ILE A 239 11.08 17.18 32.81
CA ILE A 239 12.51 17.60 32.88
C ILE A 239 12.98 18.18 31.54
N LEU A 240 12.48 17.63 30.42
CA LEU A 240 12.71 18.13 29.07
C LEU A 240 12.01 19.48 28.81
N SER A 241 10.78 19.65 29.28
CA SER A 241 10.05 20.92 29.20
C SER A 241 10.77 22.03 29.99
N ASP A 242 11.12 21.77 31.25
CA ASP A 242 11.80 22.73 32.13
C ASP A 242 13.15 23.17 31.54
N ALA A 243 13.91 22.21 30.98
CA ALA A 243 15.19 22.49 30.33
C ALA A 243 15.03 23.30 29.04
N THR A 244 14.08 22.95 28.16
CA THR A 244 13.85 23.66 26.90
C THR A 244 13.25 25.06 27.11
N GLU A 245 12.33 25.24 28.05
CA GLU A 245 11.79 26.56 28.42
C GLU A 245 12.89 27.47 28.99
N THR A 246 13.72 26.95 29.90
CA THR A 246 14.80 27.73 30.51
C THR A 246 15.91 28.07 29.49
N LEU A 247 16.28 27.16 28.58
CA LEU A 247 17.20 27.46 27.46
C LEU A 247 16.61 28.52 26.52
N SER A 248 15.31 28.46 26.25
CA SER A 248 14.61 29.42 25.39
C SER A 248 14.51 30.81 26.01
N THR A 249 14.23 30.90 27.32
CA THR A 249 13.90 32.17 28.01
C THR A 249 15.06 32.82 28.75
N HIS A 250 15.89 32.06 29.47
CA HIS A 250 17.03 32.60 30.22
C HIS A 250 18.24 32.85 29.29
N TYR A 251 18.47 31.93 28.36
CA TYR A 251 19.62 31.96 27.46
C TYR A 251 19.28 32.45 26.03
N ASN A 252 18.03 32.83 25.77
CA ASN A 252 17.52 33.33 24.47
C ASN A 252 17.76 32.36 23.28
N LEU A 253 17.76 31.05 23.51
CA LEU A 253 17.96 30.04 22.47
C LEU A 253 16.66 29.56 21.79
N ALA A 254 15.58 30.34 21.88
CA ALA A 254 14.26 29.97 21.35
C ALA A 254 14.27 29.69 19.83
N ASP A 255 15.04 30.45 19.06
CA ASP A 255 15.16 30.32 17.60
C ASP A 255 16.28 29.33 17.17
N ASN A 256 16.92 28.63 18.12
CA ASN A 256 18.01 27.71 17.81
C ASN A 256 17.49 26.40 17.17
N PRO A 257 18.05 25.95 16.02
CA PRO A 257 17.61 24.74 15.34
C PRO A 257 17.55 23.47 16.19
N ASP A 258 18.51 23.25 17.09
CA ASP A 258 18.58 22.02 17.91
C ASP A 258 17.55 22.04 19.06
N ILE A 259 17.25 23.22 19.60
CA ILE A 259 16.20 23.43 20.61
C ILE A 259 14.81 23.29 19.95
N LEU A 260 14.60 23.88 18.78
CA LEU A 260 13.39 23.71 17.98
C LEU A 260 13.18 22.26 17.55
N LEU A 261 14.26 21.55 17.18
CA LEU A 261 14.22 20.12 16.86
C LEU A 261 13.85 19.27 18.07
N SER A 262 14.47 19.49 19.24
CA SER A 262 14.10 18.79 20.49
C SER A 262 12.64 19.03 20.89
N ARG A 263 12.08 20.21 20.58
CA ARG A 263 10.66 20.52 20.81
C ARG A 263 9.75 19.83 19.80
N ALA A 264 10.16 19.76 18.53
CA ALA A 264 9.44 19.03 17.49
C ALA A 264 9.44 17.51 17.75
N GLU A 265 10.56 16.94 18.23
CA GLU A 265 10.66 15.54 18.68
C GLU A 265 9.64 15.26 19.80
N ALA A 266 9.55 16.13 20.80
CA ALA A 266 8.57 15.99 21.89
C ALA A 266 7.11 16.06 21.37
N LEU A 267 6.79 17.01 20.50
CA LEU A 267 5.46 17.12 19.87
C LEU A 267 5.12 15.90 19.00
N TYR A 268 6.10 15.33 18.30
CA TYR A 268 5.93 14.09 17.53
C TYR A 268 5.59 12.91 18.45
N THR A 269 6.26 12.75 19.59
CA THR A 269 5.91 11.72 20.59
C THR A 269 4.55 11.94 21.27
N GLN A 270 3.97 13.14 21.17
CA GLN A 270 2.59 13.46 21.59
C GLN A 270 1.56 13.26 20.47
N CYS A 271 1.95 12.69 19.32
CA CYS A 271 1.14 12.59 18.10
C CYS A 271 0.65 13.95 17.54
N ARG A 272 1.31 15.06 17.89
CA ARG A 272 0.95 16.42 17.45
C ARG A 272 1.68 16.79 16.17
N PHE A 273 1.49 15.95 15.15
CA PHE A 273 2.31 15.93 13.93
C PHE A 273 2.26 17.24 13.13
N ALA A 274 1.14 17.96 13.13
CA ALA A 274 1.02 19.26 12.45
C ALA A 274 1.89 20.35 13.09
N GLU A 275 1.96 20.42 14.42
CA GLU A 275 2.80 21.40 15.14
C GLU A 275 4.28 21.03 15.03
N ALA A 276 4.61 19.73 15.07
CA ALA A 276 5.97 19.25 14.78
C ALA A 276 6.40 19.55 13.32
N LEU A 277 5.46 19.47 12.36
CA LEU A 277 5.69 19.85 10.96
C LEU A 277 5.94 21.36 10.82
N GLU A 278 5.20 22.21 11.53
CA GLU A 278 5.41 23.66 11.53
C GLU A 278 6.82 24.02 12.03
N LEU A 279 7.23 23.48 13.19
CA LEU A 279 8.57 23.72 13.74
C LEU A 279 9.69 23.21 12.81
N THR A 280 9.56 21.99 12.27
CA THR A 280 10.58 21.47 11.34
C THR A 280 10.65 22.25 10.02
N SER A 281 9.50 22.70 9.49
CA SER A 281 9.44 23.57 8.32
C SER A 281 10.06 24.95 8.59
N SER A 282 9.90 25.49 9.81
CA SER A 282 10.51 26.74 10.24
C SER A 282 12.05 26.66 10.24
N ILE A 283 12.63 25.56 10.75
CA ILE A 283 14.09 25.36 10.72
C ILE A 283 14.62 25.30 9.27
N LEU A 284 13.93 24.56 8.39
CA LEU A 284 14.30 24.44 6.97
C LEU A 284 14.22 25.80 6.26
N SER A 285 13.13 26.57 6.45
CA SER A 285 12.98 27.88 5.81
C SER A 285 13.93 28.95 6.36
N THR A 286 14.16 28.99 7.67
CA THR A 286 15.04 30.00 8.32
C THR A 286 16.48 29.90 7.84
N SER A 287 16.98 28.67 7.66
CA SER A 287 18.34 28.39 7.17
C SER A 287 18.65 29.04 5.82
N GLN A 288 17.65 29.16 4.93
CA GLN A 288 17.82 29.72 3.58
C GLN A 288 18.13 31.23 3.57
N SER A 289 17.94 31.93 4.70
CA SER A 289 18.12 33.39 4.79
C SER A 289 19.57 33.85 5.03
N THR A 290 20.45 32.98 5.52
CA THR A 290 21.78 33.39 6.02
C THR A 290 22.89 33.43 4.97
N ASP A 291 22.80 32.64 3.90
CA ASP A 291 23.91 32.44 2.95
C ASP A 291 24.04 33.48 1.82
N LEU A 292 23.27 34.57 1.85
CA LEU A 292 23.44 35.71 0.92
C LEU A 292 24.67 36.60 1.22
N SER A 293 25.49 36.27 2.23
CA SER A 293 26.69 37.04 2.60
C SER A 293 27.98 36.23 2.84
N SER A 294 27.93 34.90 2.92
CA SER A 294 29.05 34.04 3.32
C SER A 294 30.06 33.79 2.19
N LYS A 295 30.98 34.73 1.94
CA LYS A 295 32.08 34.54 0.96
C LYS A 295 33.25 33.70 1.52
N ASN A 296 33.03 32.42 1.81
CA ASN A 296 34.06 31.47 2.24
C ASN A 296 34.24 30.28 1.26
N PRO A 297 35.12 30.39 0.25
CA PRO A 297 35.26 29.41 -0.82
C PRO A 297 36.32 28.33 -0.51
N SER A 298 36.18 27.61 0.61
CA SER A 298 37.22 26.64 1.07
C SER A 298 36.72 25.31 1.63
N ILE A 299 35.44 24.98 1.44
CA ILE A 299 34.95 23.59 1.46
C ILE A 299 34.56 23.25 0.01
N PRO A 300 34.94 22.07 -0.54
CA PRO A 300 34.45 21.68 -1.86
C PRO A 300 32.92 21.53 -1.82
N ALA A 301 32.24 22.19 -2.75
CA ALA A 301 30.78 22.29 -2.74
C ALA A 301 30.11 20.94 -3.06
N GLN A 302 29.86 20.14 -2.02
CA GLN A 302 28.69 19.27 -1.98
C GLN A 302 27.47 20.19 -1.81
N ASN A 303 26.49 20.07 -2.70
CA ASN A 303 25.32 20.97 -2.75
C ASN A 303 24.29 20.67 -1.64
N ASN A 304 24.73 20.44 -0.42
CA ASN A 304 23.83 20.24 0.72
C ASN A 304 23.07 21.55 0.99
N LEU A 305 21.75 21.47 1.23
CA LEU A 305 20.82 22.61 1.32
C LEU A 305 20.99 23.52 2.55
N GLY A 306 22.17 23.55 3.17
CA GLY A 306 22.45 24.30 4.41
C GLY A 306 21.81 23.73 5.68
N HIS A 307 20.94 22.73 5.57
CA HIS A 307 20.20 22.14 6.69
C HIS A 307 21.01 21.06 7.43
N ALA A 308 20.88 21.02 8.76
CA ALA A 308 21.50 19.98 9.58
C ALA A 308 20.86 18.60 9.28
N PRO A 309 21.63 17.56 8.88
CA PRO A 309 21.06 16.27 8.43
C PRO A 309 20.15 15.56 9.44
N ALA A 310 20.26 15.87 10.72
CA ALA A 310 19.42 15.32 11.79
C ALA A 310 17.93 15.69 11.67
N ILE A 311 17.56 16.77 10.96
CA ILE A 311 16.15 17.17 10.83
C ILE A 311 15.35 16.26 9.90
N TYR A 312 15.98 15.71 8.86
CA TYR A 312 15.25 15.05 7.77
C TYR A 312 14.41 13.86 8.25
N PRO A 313 14.88 12.93 9.10
CA PRO A 313 14.05 11.81 9.53
C PRO A 313 12.77 12.23 10.24
N LEU A 314 12.84 13.23 11.13
CA LEU A 314 11.66 13.75 11.83
C LEU A 314 10.72 14.48 10.86
N HIS A 315 11.25 15.38 10.02
CA HIS A 315 10.43 16.14 9.08
C HIS A 315 9.75 15.22 8.04
N LEU A 316 10.44 14.19 7.55
CA LEU A 316 9.87 13.18 6.65
C LEU A 316 8.78 12.35 7.34
N ALA A 317 8.95 12.00 8.62
CA ALA A 317 7.91 11.36 9.41
C ALA A 317 6.70 12.27 9.63
N CYS A 318 6.90 13.55 9.97
CA CYS A 318 5.82 14.55 10.06
C CYS A 318 5.07 14.70 8.71
N LEU A 319 5.78 14.74 7.58
CA LEU A 319 5.16 14.80 6.24
C LEU A 319 4.37 13.54 5.89
N TYR A 320 4.78 12.38 6.40
CA TYR A 320 4.07 11.11 6.24
C TYR A 320 2.78 11.08 7.06
N GLU A 321 2.86 11.29 8.38
CA GLU A 321 1.69 11.25 9.29
C GLU A 321 0.65 12.33 9.00
N THR A 322 1.04 13.46 8.40
CA THR A 322 0.13 14.54 7.96
C THR A 322 -0.42 14.35 6.54
N GLY A 323 -0.04 13.28 5.82
CA GLY A 323 -0.48 13.02 4.45
C GLY A 323 0.03 14.03 3.41
N ALA A 324 1.10 14.77 3.73
CA ALA A 324 1.64 15.88 2.93
C ALA A 324 2.46 15.43 1.70
N THR A 325 1.93 14.44 0.97
CA THR A 325 2.58 13.72 -0.15
C THR A 325 3.19 14.61 -1.23
N ASN A 326 2.62 15.77 -1.54
CA ASN A 326 3.16 16.70 -2.54
C ASN A 326 4.43 17.42 -2.06
N ALA A 327 4.50 17.80 -0.78
CA ALA A 327 5.69 18.39 -0.18
C ALA A 327 6.80 17.34 -0.02
N LEU A 328 6.41 16.12 0.35
CA LEU A 328 7.29 14.94 0.41
C LEU A 328 7.87 14.55 -0.98
N PHE A 329 7.06 14.64 -2.03
CA PHE A 329 7.52 14.49 -3.43
C PHE A 329 8.53 15.56 -3.83
N LEU A 330 8.22 16.83 -3.57
CA LEU A 330 9.10 17.96 -3.90
C LEU A 330 10.43 17.88 -3.14
N LEU A 331 10.39 17.57 -1.85
CA LEU A 331 11.57 17.43 -1.01
C LEU A 331 12.43 16.23 -1.43
N SER A 332 11.84 15.07 -1.71
CA SER A 332 12.61 13.89 -2.14
C SER A 332 13.32 14.09 -3.49
N HIS A 333 12.72 14.84 -4.44
CA HIS A 333 13.38 15.22 -5.69
C HIS A 333 14.46 16.27 -5.47
N MET A 334 14.18 17.31 -4.68
CA MET A 334 15.16 18.33 -4.30
C MET A 334 16.42 17.70 -3.68
N LEU A 335 16.26 16.75 -2.76
CA LEU A 335 17.38 16.04 -2.13
C LEU A 335 18.10 15.11 -3.12
N ALA A 336 17.41 14.51 -4.09
CA ALA A 336 18.01 13.69 -5.13
C ALA A 336 18.91 14.49 -6.10
N ASP A 337 18.47 15.69 -6.49
CA ASP A 337 19.24 16.57 -7.39
C ASP A 337 20.46 17.20 -6.71
N HIS A 338 20.39 17.44 -5.39
CA HIS A 338 21.38 18.23 -4.65
C HIS A 338 22.33 17.38 -3.77
N SER A 339 21.82 16.32 -3.14
CA SER A 339 22.55 15.45 -2.20
C SER A 339 22.39 13.95 -2.55
N PRO A 340 22.72 13.49 -3.77
CA PRO A 340 22.48 12.10 -4.21
C PRO A 340 23.32 11.02 -3.51
N GLU A 341 24.39 11.38 -2.80
CA GLU A 341 25.24 10.44 -2.05
C GLU A 341 24.74 10.21 -0.61
N GLU A 342 23.82 11.04 -0.12
CA GLU A 342 23.46 11.09 1.30
C GLU A 342 22.35 10.07 1.67
N PRO A 343 22.42 9.40 2.84
CA PRO A 343 21.45 8.37 3.22
C PRO A 343 20.01 8.92 3.36
N TYR A 344 19.85 10.15 3.85
CA TYR A 344 18.55 10.78 4.08
C TYR A 344 17.78 11.05 2.76
N THR A 345 18.48 11.18 1.63
CA THR A 345 17.87 11.33 0.32
C THR A 345 17.07 10.09 -0.08
N TYR A 346 17.64 8.90 0.14
CA TYR A 346 16.96 7.63 -0.14
C TYR A 346 15.90 7.28 0.91
N LEU A 347 16.07 7.75 2.15
CA LEU A 347 15.01 7.74 3.16
C LEU A 347 13.80 8.57 2.67
N ALA A 348 14.01 9.79 2.16
CA ALA A 348 12.95 10.64 1.64
C ALA A 348 12.18 10.01 0.47
N ILE A 349 12.91 9.41 -0.48
CA ILE A 349 12.33 8.71 -1.62
C ILE A 349 11.54 7.45 -1.16
N GLY A 350 12.06 6.71 -0.18
CA GLY A 350 11.38 5.56 0.43
C GLY A 350 10.07 5.94 1.11
N VAL A 351 10.10 6.97 1.98
CA VAL A 351 8.91 7.50 2.67
C VAL A 351 7.88 8.05 1.66
N TYR A 352 8.34 8.71 0.58
CA TYR A 352 7.45 9.11 -0.53
C TYR A 352 6.73 7.91 -1.15
N TYR A 353 7.46 6.88 -1.60
CA TYR A 353 6.81 5.72 -2.22
C TYR A 353 5.90 4.94 -1.26
N LEU A 354 6.23 4.91 0.03
CA LEU A 354 5.37 4.34 1.07
C LEU A 354 4.06 5.14 1.21
N SER A 355 4.12 6.47 1.24
CA SER A 355 2.95 7.36 1.30
C SER A 355 2.03 7.28 0.06
N VAL A 356 2.55 6.74 -1.05
CA VAL A 356 1.80 6.47 -2.29
C VAL A 356 1.48 4.98 -2.46
N SER A 357 1.61 4.19 -1.38
CA SER A 357 1.30 2.75 -1.33
C SER A 357 2.07 1.89 -2.35
N LYS A 358 3.22 2.37 -2.84
CA LYS A 358 4.11 1.67 -3.78
C LYS A 358 5.19 0.90 -3.01
N VAL A 359 4.74 -0.05 -2.20
CA VAL A 359 5.54 -0.69 -1.15
C VAL A 359 6.81 -1.37 -1.70
N ALA A 360 6.73 -2.12 -2.79
CA ALA A 360 7.89 -2.72 -3.45
C ALA A 360 9.00 -1.74 -3.91
N GLU A 361 8.67 -0.53 -4.38
CA GLU A 361 9.69 0.50 -4.70
C GLU A 361 10.18 1.18 -3.41
N ALA A 362 9.30 1.45 -2.45
CA ALA A 362 9.69 1.98 -1.14
C ALA A 362 10.74 1.07 -0.46
N ARG A 363 10.51 -0.26 -0.48
CA ARG A 363 11.39 -1.31 0.04
C ARG A 363 12.80 -1.20 -0.53
N ARG A 364 12.91 -0.99 -1.84
CA ARG A 364 14.17 -0.82 -2.57
C ARG A 364 14.93 0.44 -2.13
N PHE A 365 14.23 1.56 -1.90
CA PHE A 365 14.86 2.80 -1.47
C PHE A 365 15.24 2.81 0.01
N PHE A 366 14.42 2.23 0.90
CA PHE A 366 14.80 2.00 2.30
C PHE A 366 15.99 1.03 2.42
N SER A 367 16.03 -0.03 1.60
CA SER A 367 17.20 -0.92 1.50
C SER A 367 18.45 -0.14 1.10
N LYS A 368 18.39 0.73 0.08
CA LYS A 368 19.52 1.59 -0.29
C LYS A 368 19.92 2.56 0.84
N ALA A 369 18.95 3.14 1.57
CA ALA A 369 19.23 4.02 2.70
C ALA A 369 19.97 3.29 3.85
N SER A 370 19.52 2.09 4.23
CA SER A 370 20.15 1.26 5.27
C SER A 370 21.53 0.70 4.87
N LEU A 371 21.80 0.54 3.57
CA LEU A 371 23.13 0.20 3.06
C LEU A 371 24.11 1.38 3.10
N LEU A 372 23.62 2.62 3.02
CA LEU A 372 24.44 3.84 3.08
C LEU A 372 24.71 4.29 4.52
N ASP A 373 23.71 4.26 5.40
CA ASP A 373 23.91 4.37 6.86
C ASP A 373 23.26 3.19 7.60
N PRO A 374 24.05 2.13 7.89
CA PRO A 374 23.60 1.00 8.71
C PRO A 374 23.13 1.38 10.12
N HIS A 375 23.44 2.58 10.61
CA HIS A 375 23.01 3.08 11.92
C HIS A 375 21.78 4.01 11.83
N SER A 376 21.12 4.09 10.67
CA SER A 376 19.86 4.83 10.52
C SER A 376 18.67 3.98 10.97
N ALA A 377 18.24 4.15 12.23
CA ALA A 377 17.04 3.49 12.75
C ALA A 377 15.77 3.74 11.88
N PRO A 378 15.52 4.98 11.39
CA PRO A 378 14.38 5.24 10.49
C PRO A 378 14.46 4.47 9.16
N ALA A 379 15.66 4.22 8.62
CA ALA A 379 15.80 3.42 7.41
C ALA A 379 15.48 1.94 7.64
N TRP A 380 15.95 1.37 8.75
CA TRP A 380 15.64 -0.02 9.12
C TRP A 380 14.17 -0.23 9.48
N ILE A 381 13.57 0.70 10.24
CA ILE A 381 12.15 0.67 10.59
C ILE A 381 11.29 0.85 9.33
N GLY A 382 11.62 1.79 8.45
CA GLY A 382 10.95 1.95 7.15
C GLY A 382 11.06 0.71 6.26
N PHE A 383 12.24 0.07 6.20
CA PHE A 383 12.44 -1.18 5.48
C PHE A 383 11.55 -2.31 6.05
N ALA A 384 11.51 -2.47 7.37
CA ALA A 384 10.67 -3.47 8.04
C ALA A 384 9.17 -3.22 7.82
N HIS A 385 8.70 -1.96 7.88
CA HIS A 385 7.33 -1.59 7.55
C HIS A 385 6.93 -2.04 6.14
N THR A 386 7.85 -2.04 5.15
CA THR A 386 7.49 -2.49 3.79
C THR A 386 7.21 -3.98 3.68
N PHE A 387 7.89 -4.84 4.44
CA PHE A 387 7.57 -6.27 4.46
C PHE A 387 6.23 -6.52 5.14
N ALA A 388 6.03 -5.91 6.30
CA ALA A 388 4.81 -6.08 7.05
C ALA A 388 3.58 -5.52 6.29
N ALA A 389 3.74 -4.45 5.50
CA ALA A 389 2.65 -3.85 4.70
C ALA A 389 2.23 -4.70 3.48
N GLU A 390 3.07 -5.66 3.06
CA GLU A 390 2.74 -6.68 2.05
C GLU A 390 2.39 -8.04 2.71
N GLY A 391 2.26 -8.10 4.04
CA GLY A 391 1.95 -9.32 4.80
C GLY A 391 3.12 -10.30 4.99
N GLU A 392 4.35 -9.91 4.62
CA GLU A 392 5.54 -10.77 4.70
C GLU A 392 6.16 -10.79 6.12
N HIS A 393 5.37 -11.25 7.10
CA HIS A 393 5.70 -11.19 8.53
C HIS A 393 7.08 -11.77 8.90
N ASP A 394 7.51 -12.89 8.31
CA ASP A 394 8.85 -13.47 8.55
C ASP A 394 9.98 -12.50 8.17
N GLN A 395 9.82 -11.79 7.05
CA GLN A 395 10.81 -10.83 6.56
C GLN A 395 10.77 -9.54 7.38
N ALA A 396 9.58 -9.14 7.85
CA ALA A 396 9.43 -8.04 8.81
C ALA A 396 10.12 -8.35 10.15
N ILE A 397 9.89 -9.54 10.72
CA ILE A 397 10.53 -9.99 11.97
C ILE A 397 12.06 -10.06 11.82
N ALA A 398 12.57 -10.53 10.68
CA ALA A 398 13.99 -10.47 10.37
C ALA A 398 14.52 -9.02 10.35
N ALA A 399 13.82 -8.10 9.68
CA ALA A 399 14.22 -6.70 9.63
C ALA A 399 14.17 -6.02 11.02
N TYR A 400 13.06 -6.15 11.76
CA TYR A 400 12.93 -5.56 13.10
C TYR A 400 13.91 -6.15 14.12
N SER A 401 14.20 -7.46 14.09
CA SER A 401 15.22 -8.04 14.97
C SER A 401 16.63 -7.52 14.65
N THR A 402 16.94 -7.21 13.38
CA THR A 402 18.19 -6.49 13.07
C THR A 402 18.18 -5.05 13.59
N ALA A 403 17.04 -4.34 13.54
CA ALA A 403 16.90 -3.01 14.13
C ALA A 403 17.06 -3.04 15.67
N ALA A 404 16.39 -3.96 16.37
CA ALA A 404 16.46 -4.11 17.82
C ALA A 404 17.89 -4.38 18.33
N ARG A 405 18.69 -5.13 17.55
CA ARG A 405 20.10 -5.39 17.84
C ARG A 405 21.01 -4.16 17.67
N LEU A 406 20.64 -3.25 16.76
CA LEU A 406 21.38 -2.02 16.44
C LEU A 406 21.02 -0.84 17.35
N PHE A 407 19.74 -0.75 17.75
CA PHE A 407 19.15 0.40 18.46
C PHE A 407 18.59 -0.05 19.82
N GLN A 408 19.47 -0.63 20.64
CA GLN A 408 19.12 -1.41 21.84
C GLN A 408 18.33 -0.64 22.90
N GLY A 409 18.48 0.68 22.94
CA GLY A 409 17.75 1.59 23.83
C GLY A 409 16.37 2.02 23.31
N SER A 410 16.04 1.75 22.05
CA SER A 410 14.74 2.10 21.47
C SER A 410 13.72 0.99 21.74
N HIS A 411 12.55 1.37 22.26
CA HIS A 411 11.44 0.43 22.45
C HIS A 411 10.70 0.11 21.15
N LEU A 412 10.77 0.97 20.13
CA LEU A 412 9.99 0.84 18.90
C LEU A 412 10.27 -0.47 18.13
N PRO A 413 11.52 -0.95 17.94
CA PRO A 413 11.76 -2.24 17.31
C PRO A 413 11.14 -3.44 18.06
N GLN A 414 11.11 -3.40 19.41
CA GLN A 414 10.47 -4.46 20.21
C GLN A 414 8.94 -4.35 20.18
N LEU A 415 8.40 -3.13 20.16
CA LEU A 415 6.97 -2.88 19.95
C LEU A 415 6.50 -3.49 18.63
N PHE A 416 7.20 -3.19 17.53
CA PHE A 416 6.85 -3.74 16.22
C PHE A 416 7.05 -5.25 16.12
N LEU A 417 8.08 -5.84 16.75
CA LEU A 417 8.19 -7.31 16.88
C LEU A 417 6.98 -7.90 17.61
N GLY A 418 6.57 -7.27 18.70
CA GLY A 418 5.35 -7.62 19.44
C GLY A 418 4.10 -7.59 18.56
N MET A 419 3.95 -6.57 17.71
CA MET A 419 2.83 -6.43 16.76
C MET A 419 2.87 -7.47 15.64
N GLN A 420 4.04 -7.82 15.09
CA GLN A 420 4.14 -8.91 14.12
C GLN A 420 3.81 -10.27 14.75
N HIS A 421 4.21 -10.51 16.01
CA HIS A 421 3.81 -11.72 16.73
C HIS A 421 2.33 -11.71 17.16
N LEU A 422 1.70 -10.54 17.36
CA LEU A 422 0.24 -10.43 17.51
C LEU A 422 -0.48 -10.85 16.23
N ALA A 423 -0.06 -10.33 15.06
CA ALA A 423 -0.63 -10.68 13.76
C ALA A 423 -0.50 -12.18 13.45
N LEU A 424 0.66 -12.78 13.76
CA LEU A 424 0.89 -14.22 13.67
C LEU A 424 0.28 -15.03 14.83
N ASN A 425 -0.67 -14.49 15.61
CA ASN A 425 -1.37 -15.15 16.72
C ASN A 425 -0.43 -15.74 17.83
N ASN A 426 0.84 -15.34 17.85
CA ASN A 426 1.90 -15.86 18.72
C ASN A 426 1.91 -15.13 20.08
N MET A 427 0.79 -15.24 20.79
CA MET A 427 0.45 -14.46 21.99
C MET A 427 1.47 -14.51 23.14
N SER A 428 2.32 -15.54 23.22
CA SER A 428 3.40 -15.63 24.23
C SER A 428 4.60 -14.75 23.87
N LEU A 429 5.10 -14.84 22.64
CA LEU A 429 6.22 -14.01 22.16
C LEU A 429 5.79 -12.54 22.02
N ALA A 430 4.56 -12.30 21.57
CA ALA A 430 3.97 -10.97 21.57
C ALA A 430 3.99 -10.34 22.98
N HIS A 431 3.58 -11.08 24.01
CA HIS A 431 3.61 -10.60 25.39
C HIS A 431 5.04 -10.28 25.86
N GLU A 432 6.01 -11.15 25.56
CA GLU A 432 7.42 -10.98 25.95
C GLU A 432 8.04 -9.72 25.33
N TYR A 433 7.91 -9.55 24.01
CA TYR A 433 8.42 -8.37 23.30
C TYR A 433 7.74 -7.06 23.71
N LEU A 434 6.41 -7.08 23.93
CA LEU A 434 5.67 -5.90 24.37
C LEU A 434 5.96 -5.53 25.84
N CYS A 435 6.20 -6.51 26.72
CA CYS A 435 6.68 -6.24 28.07
C CYS A 435 8.12 -5.66 28.07
N ALA A 436 9.00 -6.11 27.17
CA ALA A 436 10.30 -5.50 26.98
C ALA A 436 10.19 -4.04 26.47
N ALA A 437 9.31 -3.78 25.49
CA ALA A 437 9.02 -2.42 25.01
C ALA A 437 8.44 -1.52 26.12
N HIS A 438 7.59 -2.06 27.00
CA HIS A 438 7.00 -1.31 28.12
C HIS A 438 8.06 -0.94 29.16
N ALA A 439 8.93 -1.88 29.54
CA ALA A 439 10.03 -1.63 30.47
C ALA A 439 10.97 -0.53 29.95
N MET A 440 11.35 -0.57 28.66
CA MET A 440 12.22 0.45 28.07
C MET A 440 11.56 1.83 27.91
N SER A 441 10.30 1.89 27.46
CA SER A 441 9.61 3.18 27.27
C SER A 441 9.32 3.91 28.59
N THR A 442 9.04 3.16 29.67
CA THR A 442 8.77 3.72 31.00
C THR A 442 10.04 3.92 31.85
N GLY A 443 11.07 3.11 31.63
CA GLY A 443 12.20 2.99 32.56
C GLY A 443 11.97 2.00 33.71
N ALA A 444 10.95 1.14 33.63
CA ALA A 444 10.77 0.06 34.60
C ALA A 444 11.84 -1.04 34.46
N ALA A 445 12.09 -1.79 35.54
CA ALA A 445 13.13 -2.81 35.55
C ALA A 445 12.80 -3.98 34.58
N PRO A 446 13.78 -4.53 33.84
CA PRO A 446 13.54 -5.62 32.90
C PRO A 446 12.81 -6.81 33.55
N GLY A 447 11.70 -7.24 32.95
CA GLY A 447 10.86 -8.32 33.48
C GLY A 447 9.81 -7.89 34.52
N SER A 448 9.66 -6.60 34.83
CA SER A 448 8.49 -6.14 35.57
C SER A 448 7.21 -6.25 34.72
N VAL A 449 6.34 -7.20 35.07
CA VAL A 449 4.96 -7.23 34.56
C VAL A 449 4.29 -5.88 34.89
N PRO A 450 3.55 -5.23 33.97
CA PRO A 450 2.81 -4.00 34.25
C PRO A 450 1.96 -4.18 35.52
N SER A 451 2.27 -3.44 36.58
CA SER A 451 1.66 -3.68 37.89
C SER A 451 0.23 -3.13 37.91
N ILE A 452 -0.74 -4.01 37.65
CA ILE A 452 -2.18 -3.79 37.76
C ILE A 452 -2.48 -3.00 39.04
N ALA A 453 -2.87 -1.75 38.87
CA ALA A 453 -2.96 -0.75 39.94
C ALA A 453 -4.43 -0.56 40.27
N SER A 454 -4.93 -1.41 41.17
CA SER A 454 -6.37 -1.66 41.39
C SER A 454 -7.21 -0.49 41.93
N ASN A 455 -6.73 0.75 41.87
CA ASN A 455 -7.42 1.98 42.28
C ASN A 455 -7.05 3.14 41.31
N PRO A 456 -7.93 3.49 40.34
CA PRO A 456 -7.74 4.64 39.44
C PRO A 456 -7.77 6.03 40.12
N SER A 457 -7.92 6.06 41.44
CA SER A 457 -8.00 7.27 42.28
C SER A 457 -6.71 7.55 43.06
N GLY A 458 -5.72 6.66 43.02
CA GLY A 458 -4.35 7.01 43.38
C GLY A 458 -3.71 7.83 42.25
N ILE A 459 -2.87 8.79 42.61
CA ILE A 459 -2.10 9.59 41.63
C ILE A 459 -1.38 8.64 40.69
N VAL A 460 -1.69 8.72 39.39
CA VAL A 460 -0.96 7.99 38.34
C VAL A 460 0.51 8.35 38.50
N SER A 461 1.36 7.33 38.69
CA SER A 461 2.78 7.56 38.93
C SER A 461 3.38 8.43 37.83
N ALA A 462 4.20 9.41 38.19
CA ALA A 462 4.75 10.41 37.26
C ALA A 462 5.88 9.85 36.38
N VAL A 463 5.65 8.66 35.83
CA VAL A 463 6.53 7.89 34.96
C VAL A 463 5.99 8.08 33.54
N GLY A 464 6.80 8.64 32.66
CA GLY A 464 6.45 8.74 31.24
C GLY A 464 6.42 7.36 30.57
N GLY A 465 6.02 7.30 29.30
CA GLY A 465 5.95 6.06 28.55
C GLY A 465 5.20 6.21 27.24
N ASP A 466 5.18 5.15 26.44
CA ASP A 466 4.47 5.11 25.17
C ASP A 466 3.06 4.51 25.35
N PRO A 467 1.97 5.24 25.05
CA PRO A 467 0.62 4.71 25.20
C PRO A 467 0.25 3.64 24.16
N LEU A 468 0.94 3.53 23.01
CA LEU A 468 0.71 2.45 22.04
C LEU A 468 1.12 1.11 22.64
N VAL A 469 2.25 1.04 23.36
CA VAL A 469 2.70 -0.20 24.02
C VAL A 469 1.65 -0.73 25.00
N LEU A 470 0.93 0.18 25.69
CA LEU A 470 -0.19 -0.18 26.57
C LEU A 470 -1.42 -0.65 25.79
N ASN A 471 -1.70 -0.10 24.60
CA ASN A 471 -2.73 -0.63 23.70
C ASN A 471 -2.41 -2.06 23.25
N GLU A 472 -1.21 -2.31 22.73
CA GLU A 472 -0.83 -3.64 22.22
C GLU A 472 -0.82 -4.70 23.33
N LEU A 473 -0.37 -4.36 24.55
CA LEU A 473 -0.52 -5.24 25.72
C LEU A 473 -2.00 -5.50 26.08
N GLY A 474 -2.86 -4.49 25.93
CA GLY A 474 -4.31 -4.65 26.06
C GLY A 474 -4.90 -5.60 25.02
N VAL A 475 -4.41 -5.56 23.77
CA VAL A 475 -4.79 -6.49 22.69
C VAL A 475 -4.35 -7.92 23.04
N VAL A 476 -3.11 -8.13 23.47
CA VAL A 476 -2.64 -9.45 23.97
C VAL A 476 -3.60 -10.01 25.04
N PHE A 477 -3.94 -9.20 26.05
CA PHE A 477 -4.86 -9.63 27.12
C PHE A 477 -6.30 -9.86 26.63
N TYR A 478 -6.76 -9.14 25.60
CA TYR A 478 -8.06 -9.36 24.96
C TYR A 478 -8.13 -10.71 24.23
N HIS A 479 -7.08 -11.09 23.50
CA HIS A 479 -6.97 -12.40 22.83
C HIS A 479 -6.79 -13.54 23.85
N GLN A 480 -5.98 -13.34 24.90
CA GLN A 480 -5.87 -14.27 26.04
C GLN A 480 -7.15 -14.36 26.92
N ASN A 481 -8.24 -13.69 26.53
CA ASN A 481 -9.52 -13.64 27.24
C ASN A 481 -9.44 -13.04 28.67
N HIS A 482 -8.34 -12.35 29.00
CA HIS A 482 -8.14 -11.63 30.26
C HIS A 482 -8.77 -10.22 30.19
N LEU A 483 -10.09 -10.18 29.97
CA LEU A 483 -10.85 -8.96 29.66
C LEU A 483 -10.75 -7.86 30.74
N SER A 484 -10.51 -8.22 32.01
CA SER A 484 -10.31 -7.28 33.11
C SER A 484 -9.05 -6.45 32.95
N GLY A 485 -7.89 -7.10 32.75
CA GLY A 485 -6.63 -6.40 32.52
C GLY A 485 -6.59 -5.69 31.17
N ALA A 486 -7.26 -6.23 30.14
CA ALA A 486 -7.39 -5.54 28.85
C ALA A 486 -8.09 -4.17 29.00
N ILE A 487 -9.25 -4.13 29.69
CA ILE A 487 -9.96 -2.87 30.00
C ILE A 487 -9.08 -1.90 30.81
N GLU A 488 -8.32 -2.42 31.79
CA GLU A 488 -7.42 -1.59 32.59
C GLU A 488 -6.28 -0.99 31.75
N LEU A 489 -5.63 -1.80 30.92
CA LEU A 489 -4.53 -1.37 30.04
C LEU A 489 -4.98 -0.35 28.98
N PHE A 490 -6.11 -0.56 28.30
CA PHE A 490 -6.67 0.44 27.39
C PHE A 490 -7.07 1.74 28.13
N GLY A 491 -7.59 1.61 29.36
CA GLY A 491 -7.89 2.76 30.22
C GLY A 491 -6.64 3.54 30.64
N GLN A 492 -5.56 2.84 31.00
CA GLN A 492 -4.26 3.42 31.32
C GLN A 492 -3.64 4.10 30.08
N ALA A 493 -3.72 3.49 28.90
CA ALA A 493 -3.24 4.08 27.64
C ALA A 493 -3.93 5.42 27.34
N LEU A 494 -5.27 5.47 27.42
CA LEU A 494 -6.05 6.71 27.20
C LEU A 494 -5.80 7.77 28.28
N ALA A 495 -5.59 7.37 29.54
CA ALA A 495 -5.21 8.28 30.62
C ALA A 495 -3.80 8.86 30.41
N LEU A 496 -2.82 8.03 30.02
CA LEU A 496 -1.46 8.45 29.71
C LEU A 496 -1.45 9.42 28.53
N ALA A 497 -2.10 9.09 27.42
CA ALA A 497 -2.24 9.97 26.26
C ALA A 497 -2.88 11.32 26.61
N THR A 498 -3.89 11.34 27.49
CA THR A 498 -4.51 12.58 28.00
C THR A 498 -3.53 13.40 28.85
N SER A 499 -2.72 12.74 29.68
CA SER A 499 -1.72 13.40 30.54
C SER A 499 -0.52 13.95 29.76
N LEU A 500 -0.16 13.32 28.64
CA LEU A 500 0.86 13.78 27.69
C LEU A 500 0.33 14.85 26.72
N HIS A 501 -0.94 15.25 26.85
CA HIS A 501 -1.64 16.19 25.96
C HIS A 501 -1.63 15.75 24.48
N CYS A 502 -1.77 14.44 24.24
CA CYS A 502 -1.83 13.89 22.89
C CYS A 502 -3.09 14.32 22.13
N GLU A 503 -3.00 14.32 20.80
CA GLU A 503 -4.14 14.56 19.91
C GLU A 503 -5.20 13.44 20.07
N PRO A 504 -6.49 13.73 20.35
CA PRO A 504 -7.49 12.69 20.64
C PRO A 504 -7.89 11.76 19.49
N SER A 505 -7.77 12.17 18.22
CA SER A 505 -8.14 11.33 17.07
C SER A 505 -7.17 10.18 16.83
N ALA A 506 -5.87 10.38 17.07
CA ALA A 506 -4.85 9.33 17.03
C ALA A 506 -5.16 8.12 17.96
N TRP A 507 -5.96 8.32 19.02
CA TRP A 507 -6.29 7.28 20.00
C TRP A 507 -7.70 6.67 19.84
N VAL A 508 -8.35 6.88 18.69
CA VAL A 508 -9.67 6.28 18.37
C VAL A 508 -9.61 4.76 18.33
N ALA A 509 -8.55 4.15 17.78
CA ALA A 509 -8.38 2.69 17.76
C ALA A 509 -8.33 2.09 19.18
N THR A 510 -7.54 2.68 20.08
CA THR A 510 -7.45 2.29 21.49
C THR A 510 -8.79 2.42 22.22
N ARG A 511 -9.58 3.45 21.89
CA ARG A 511 -10.94 3.63 22.42
C ARG A 511 -11.94 2.61 21.86
N ALA A 512 -11.81 2.23 20.58
CA ALA A 512 -12.58 1.15 19.99
C ALA A 512 -12.27 -0.19 20.67
N ASN A 513 -10.99 -0.50 20.89
CA ASN A 513 -10.53 -1.69 21.61
C ASN A 513 -11.11 -1.78 23.03
N LEU A 514 -11.14 -0.66 23.76
CA LEU A 514 -11.83 -0.54 25.05
C LEU A 514 -13.35 -0.82 24.91
N GLY A 515 -13.98 -0.28 23.88
CA GLY A 515 -15.38 -0.56 23.52
C GLY A 515 -15.66 -2.04 23.26
N HIS A 516 -14.80 -2.73 22.51
CA HIS A 516 -14.87 -4.18 22.25
C HIS A 516 -14.65 -5.00 23.51
N ALA A 517 -13.74 -4.58 24.41
CA ALA A 517 -13.50 -5.25 25.69
C ALA A 517 -14.70 -5.10 26.64
N PHE A 518 -15.32 -3.91 26.69
CA PHE A 518 -16.59 -3.71 27.40
C PHE A 518 -17.73 -4.58 26.81
N ARG A 519 -17.80 -4.78 25.49
CA ARG A 519 -18.80 -5.67 24.85
C ARG A 519 -18.65 -7.11 25.35
N ARG A 520 -17.46 -7.71 25.23
CA ARG A 520 -17.20 -9.10 25.69
C ARG A 520 -17.38 -9.28 27.21
N MET A 521 -17.22 -8.23 28.00
CA MET A 521 -17.54 -8.23 29.44
C MET A 521 -19.04 -8.05 29.75
N GLY A 522 -19.89 -7.77 28.76
CA GLY A 522 -21.32 -7.49 28.94
C GLY A 522 -21.64 -6.08 29.46
N ARG A 523 -20.66 -5.17 29.49
CA ARG A 523 -20.81 -3.76 29.91
C ARG A 523 -21.31 -2.89 28.75
N LEU A 524 -22.42 -3.32 28.15
CA LEU A 524 -22.92 -2.83 26.85
C LEU A 524 -23.20 -1.32 26.81
N SER A 525 -23.65 -0.73 27.93
CA SER A 525 -23.90 0.72 28.02
C SER A 525 -22.61 1.56 27.99
N GLU A 526 -21.50 1.01 28.47
CA GLU A 526 -20.19 1.68 28.47
C GLU A 526 -19.48 1.44 27.13
N SER A 527 -19.58 0.23 26.60
CA SER A 527 -19.20 -0.11 25.22
C SER A 527 -19.83 0.85 24.20
N LEU A 528 -21.15 1.07 24.29
CA LEU A 528 -21.85 2.02 23.42
C LEU A 528 -21.34 3.45 23.58
N ARG A 529 -21.06 3.91 24.82
CA ARG A 529 -20.53 5.25 25.07
C ARG A 529 -19.14 5.45 24.45
N GLU A 530 -18.26 4.45 24.50
CA GLU A 530 -16.95 4.55 23.85
C GLU A 530 -17.07 4.55 22.32
N PHE A 531 -17.98 3.75 21.72
CA PHE A 531 -18.21 3.79 20.27
C PHE A 531 -18.90 5.09 19.79
N ASP A 532 -19.86 5.63 20.55
CA ASP A 532 -20.44 6.97 20.29
C ASP A 532 -19.35 8.06 20.35
N GLU A 533 -18.41 7.96 21.30
CA GLU A 533 -17.28 8.89 21.44
C GLU A 533 -16.25 8.73 20.31
N CYS A 534 -15.94 7.50 19.87
CA CYS A 534 -15.08 7.25 18.69
C CYS A 534 -15.65 7.95 17.45
N LEU A 535 -16.94 7.78 17.18
CA LEU A 535 -17.62 8.43 16.04
C LEU A 535 -17.69 9.95 16.21
N ARG A 536 -17.84 10.47 17.44
CA ARG A 536 -17.79 11.91 17.72
C ARG A 536 -16.42 12.53 17.44
N VAL A 537 -15.34 11.77 17.65
CA VAL A 537 -13.96 12.22 17.38
C VAL A 537 -13.63 12.08 15.89
N GLY A 538 -13.94 10.94 15.24
CA GLY A 538 -13.72 10.74 13.81
C GLY A 538 -14.50 11.75 12.94
N ALA A 539 -15.75 12.07 13.31
CA ALA A 539 -16.52 13.13 12.66
C ALA A 539 -15.96 14.56 12.88
N GLY A 540 -14.87 14.72 13.64
CA GLY A 540 -14.22 16.00 13.92
C GLY A 540 -13.37 16.57 12.79
N GLY A 541 -12.99 15.76 11.79
CA GLY A 541 -12.31 16.23 10.57
C GLY A 541 -10.81 16.54 10.71
N SER A 542 -10.14 16.06 11.76
CA SER A 542 -8.68 15.98 11.83
C SER A 542 -8.18 14.77 11.05
N SER A 543 -7.07 14.90 10.33
CA SER A 543 -6.42 13.76 9.65
C SER A 543 -5.91 12.76 10.68
N MET A 544 -6.46 11.55 10.69
CA MET A 544 -6.08 10.47 11.61
C MET A 544 -4.73 9.84 11.24
N GLY A 545 -3.65 10.60 11.44
CA GLY A 545 -2.31 10.03 11.54
C GLY A 545 -2.17 9.33 12.88
N TYR A 546 -2.34 8.00 12.89
CA TYR A 546 -1.52 7.03 13.63
C TYR A 546 -2.13 5.62 13.42
N SER A 547 -1.72 4.93 12.36
CA SER A 547 -2.22 3.58 12.08
C SER A 547 -1.33 2.55 12.81
N PRO A 548 -1.83 1.80 13.81
CA PRO A 548 -1.11 0.65 14.34
C PRO A 548 -1.00 -0.41 13.24
N PHE A 549 0.00 -1.29 13.32
CA PHE A 549 0.39 -2.12 12.18
C PHE A 549 -0.65 -3.21 11.79
N LEU A 550 -1.73 -2.84 11.09
CA LEU A 550 -2.73 -3.69 10.39
C LEU A 550 -3.79 -2.84 9.62
N GLY A 551 -3.66 -2.69 8.27
CA GLY A 551 -4.80 -2.56 7.32
C GLY A 551 -5.47 -1.20 6.95
N GLY A 552 -4.94 -0.47 5.93
CA GLY A 552 -5.64 0.46 5.00
C GLY A 552 -5.76 1.97 5.37
N GLY A 553 -5.52 2.98 4.45
CA GLY A 553 -5.40 4.43 4.83
C GLY A 553 -6.09 5.64 4.06
N THR A 554 -7.00 6.49 4.66
CA THR A 554 -8.03 7.43 4.02
C THR A 554 -8.39 8.77 4.69
N GLY A 555 -8.83 9.75 3.87
CA GLY A 555 -10.17 10.39 3.99
C GLY A 555 -10.21 11.84 4.51
N GLY A 556 -11.08 12.74 4.05
CA GLY A 556 -12.06 12.74 2.96
C GLY A 556 -12.63 14.17 2.72
N SER A 557 -13.32 14.45 1.61
CA SER A 557 -13.81 15.81 1.30
C SER A 557 -15.10 16.18 2.04
N GLY A 558 -15.33 17.42 2.49
CA GLY A 558 -14.44 18.59 2.50
C GLY A 558 -15.18 19.93 2.34
N ALA A 559 -14.52 21.06 2.66
CA ALA A 559 -15.03 22.42 2.40
C ALA A 559 -13.91 23.42 2.08
N ILE A 560 -13.45 23.41 0.82
CA ILE A 560 -12.64 24.45 0.13
C ILE A 560 -11.17 24.60 0.57
N ALA A 561 -10.27 24.28 -0.37
CA ALA A 561 -8.85 24.70 -0.49
C ALA A 561 -7.97 24.53 0.78
N THR A 562 -7.14 23.48 0.89
CA THR A 562 -6.07 23.11 -0.06
C THR A 562 -5.59 21.65 0.18
N ALA A 563 -4.52 21.22 -0.52
CA ALA A 563 -3.84 19.92 -0.40
C ALA A 563 -4.66 18.66 -0.78
N SER A 564 -4.46 18.18 -2.02
CA SER A 564 -4.89 16.84 -2.46
C SER A 564 -3.75 15.84 -2.25
N GLY A 565 -3.95 14.76 -1.48
CA GLY A 565 -2.84 13.89 -1.07
C GLY A 565 -3.19 12.48 -0.58
N VAL A 566 -3.54 11.59 -1.52
CA VAL A 566 -3.40 10.11 -1.52
C VAL A 566 -4.01 9.25 -0.39
N GLY A 567 -4.26 9.75 0.82
CA GLY A 567 -5.01 9.01 1.84
C GLY A 567 -6.40 8.64 1.33
N GLY A 568 -6.58 7.40 0.86
CA GLY A 568 -7.75 6.88 0.14
C GLY A 568 -8.58 5.72 0.74
N TYR A 569 -8.13 4.93 1.75
CA TYR A 569 -8.80 3.70 2.28
C TYR A 569 -8.98 3.36 3.85
N GLU A 570 -8.41 4.06 4.88
CA GLU A 570 -8.54 3.90 6.41
C GLU A 570 -10.00 4.10 6.85
N ASP A 571 -10.39 5.37 6.99
CA ASP A 571 -11.46 5.94 7.80
C ASP A 571 -12.82 5.53 7.25
N ARG A 572 -12.94 5.18 5.96
CA ARG A 572 -14.14 4.47 5.49
C ARG A 572 -14.24 3.06 6.07
N GLY A 573 -13.14 2.31 6.12
CA GLY A 573 -13.06 1.03 6.81
C GLY A 573 -13.25 1.19 8.32
N LEU A 574 -12.52 2.12 8.96
CA LEU A 574 -12.56 2.35 10.40
C LEU A 574 -13.91 2.92 10.87
N THR A 575 -14.41 4.03 10.31
CA THR A 575 -15.75 4.55 10.61
C THR A 575 -16.84 3.53 10.24
N GLY A 576 -16.67 2.76 9.17
CA GLY A 576 -17.56 1.64 8.83
C GLY A 576 -17.58 0.52 9.89
N SER A 577 -16.42 0.10 10.40
CA SER A 577 -16.28 -0.91 11.44
C SER A 577 -16.74 -0.41 12.82
N LEU A 578 -16.55 0.87 13.13
CA LEU A 578 -17.10 1.54 14.31
C LEU A 578 -18.63 1.57 14.25
N HIS A 579 -19.24 1.93 13.11
CA HIS A 579 -20.69 1.85 12.92
C HIS A 579 -21.21 0.40 13.01
N THR A 580 -20.46 -0.57 12.49
CA THR A 580 -20.81 -2.01 12.58
C THR A 580 -20.81 -2.49 14.03
N SER A 581 -19.75 -2.18 14.77
CA SER A 581 -19.58 -2.54 16.19
C SER A 581 -20.63 -1.87 17.08
N ARG A 582 -20.93 -0.59 16.82
CA ARG A 582 -22.04 0.13 17.44
C ARG A 582 -23.38 -0.53 17.15
N GLY A 583 -23.62 -0.95 15.90
CA GLY A 583 -24.81 -1.70 15.49
C GLY A 583 -24.99 -3.00 16.27
N LEU A 584 -23.91 -3.78 16.40
CA LEU A 584 -23.88 -5.02 17.18
C LEU A 584 -24.23 -4.78 18.66
N VAL A 585 -23.61 -3.80 19.32
CA VAL A 585 -23.91 -3.44 20.71
C VAL A 585 -25.36 -2.99 20.88
N LEU A 586 -25.94 -2.28 19.91
CA LEU A 586 -27.35 -1.87 19.92
C LEU A 586 -28.30 -3.06 19.74
N LEU A 587 -27.94 -4.10 18.97
CA LEU A 587 -28.69 -5.37 18.92
C LEU A 587 -28.67 -6.10 20.27
N GLU A 588 -27.50 -6.21 20.91
CA GLU A 588 -27.39 -6.85 22.23
C GLU A 588 -28.24 -6.14 23.31
N LEU A 589 -28.26 -4.79 23.27
CA LEU A 589 -29.11 -3.94 24.10
C LEU A 589 -30.61 -4.02 23.76
N GLY A 590 -31.00 -4.63 22.64
CA GLY A 590 -32.40 -4.67 22.17
C GLY A 590 -32.92 -3.35 21.59
N ARG A 591 -32.03 -2.47 21.12
CA ARG A 591 -32.37 -1.20 20.44
C ARG A 591 -32.39 -1.40 18.92
N THR A 592 -33.28 -2.27 18.46
CA THR A 592 -33.37 -2.71 17.05
C THR A 592 -33.44 -1.56 16.03
N THR A 593 -34.24 -0.53 16.29
CA THR A 593 -34.35 0.67 15.43
C THR A 593 -33.02 1.39 15.23
N ASP A 594 -32.24 1.47 16.31
CA ASP A 594 -31.01 2.25 16.38
C ASP A 594 -29.83 1.43 15.84
N ALA A 595 -29.91 0.10 15.98
CA ALA A 595 -29.03 -0.85 15.31
C ALA A 595 -29.23 -0.84 13.79
N VAL A 596 -30.48 -0.87 13.31
CA VAL A 596 -30.80 -0.81 11.87
C VAL A 596 -30.26 0.48 11.24
N THR A 597 -30.39 1.64 11.90
CA THR A 597 -29.80 2.90 11.38
C THR A 597 -28.27 2.90 11.44
N ALA A 598 -27.65 2.39 12.51
CA ALA A 598 -26.19 2.27 12.60
C ALA A 598 -25.61 1.32 11.53
N LEU A 599 -26.26 0.19 11.27
CA LEU A 599 -25.82 -0.80 10.28
C LEU A 599 -26.11 -0.35 8.84
N HIS A 600 -27.19 0.39 8.60
CA HIS A 600 -27.36 1.10 7.32
C HIS A 600 -26.24 2.11 7.08
N GLU A 601 -25.79 2.83 8.10
CA GLU A 601 -24.68 3.79 7.97
C GLU A 601 -23.34 3.08 7.75
N ALA A 602 -23.07 1.96 8.44
CA ALA A 602 -21.93 1.10 8.16
C ALA A 602 -21.89 0.64 6.68
N VAL A 603 -23.00 0.07 6.19
CA VAL A 603 -23.12 -0.38 4.80
C VAL A 603 -23.05 0.81 3.81
N ARG A 604 -23.51 2.01 4.17
CA ARG A 604 -23.39 3.23 3.36
C ARG A 604 -21.93 3.71 3.23
N VAL A 605 -21.15 3.60 4.30
CA VAL A 605 -19.74 4.04 4.32
C VAL A 605 -18.83 3.02 3.64
N LEU A 606 -19.04 1.72 3.88
CA LEU A 606 -18.25 0.63 3.30
C LEU A 606 -18.62 0.35 1.83
N GLY A 607 -19.92 0.32 1.51
CA GLY A 607 -20.47 -0.16 0.23
C GLY A 607 -20.31 0.78 -0.97
N ALA A 608 -19.37 1.73 -0.94
CA ALA A 608 -19.24 2.77 -1.97
C ALA A 608 -18.01 2.60 -2.89
N SER A 609 -16.94 1.94 -2.45
CA SER A 609 -15.67 1.91 -3.22
C SER A 609 -14.66 0.81 -2.87
N GLY A 610 -15.01 -0.17 -2.01
CA GLY A 610 -14.06 -1.13 -1.42
C GLY A 610 -13.74 -2.36 -2.26
N GLY A 611 -12.45 -2.68 -2.39
CA GLY A 611 -11.88 -3.97 -2.78
C GLY A 611 -10.64 -4.25 -1.92
N GLY A 612 -10.43 -5.52 -1.52
CA GLY A 612 -9.70 -5.84 -0.28
C GLY A 612 -10.64 -5.84 0.93
N ASP A 613 -10.08 -5.85 2.14
CA ASP A 613 -10.75 -6.22 3.41
C ASP A 613 -12.05 -5.46 3.72
N ALA A 614 -12.19 -4.22 3.22
CA ALA A 614 -13.42 -3.44 3.28
C ALA A 614 -14.64 -4.16 2.65
N ALA A 615 -14.41 -5.10 1.72
CA ALA A 615 -15.46 -5.96 1.16
C ALA A 615 -15.94 -7.05 2.14
N GLY A 616 -15.03 -7.64 2.93
CA GLY A 616 -15.39 -8.56 4.02
C GLY A 616 -16.16 -7.82 5.13
N GLY A 617 -15.66 -6.65 5.54
CA GLY A 617 -16.37 -5.76 6.47
C GLY A 617 -17.77 -5.34 5.98
N ALA A 618 -17.92 -5.07 4.68
CA ALA A 618 -19.22 -4.80 4.07
C ALA A 618 -20.15 -6.03 4.08
N GLY A 619 -19.60 -7.23 3.92
CA GLY A 619 -20.29 -8.51 4.09
C GLY A 619 -20.87 -8.66 5.49
N VAL A 620 -20.03 -8.56 6.53
CA VAL A 620 -20.43 -8.66 7.94
C VAL A 620 -21.44 -7.58 8.33
N ALA A 621 -21.25 -6.33 7.88
CA ALA A 621 -22.22 -5.26 8.10
C ALA A 621 -23.58 -5.57 7.40
N GLY A 622 -23.55 -6.19 6.22
CA GLY A 622 -24.73 -6.60 5.46
C GLY A 622 -25.48 -7.79 6.06
N THR A 623 -24.80 -8.80 6.61
CA THR A 623 -25.43 -9.93 7.31
C THR A 623 -26.07 -9.46 8.62
N LEU A 624 -25.36 -8.65 9.41
CA LEU A 624 -25.89 -8.03 10.63
C LEU A 624 -27.10 -7.12 10.34
N LEU A 625 -27.04 -6.29 9.29
CA LEU A 625 -28.18 -5.46 8.87
C LEU A 625 -29.40 -6.32 8.49
N SER A 626 -29.19 -7.42 7.77
CA SER A 626 -30.26 -8.34 7.38
C SER A 626 -30.93 -8.97 8.61
N ARG A 627 -30.15 -9.41 9.60
CA ARG A 627 -30.68 -9.91 10.89
C ARG A 627 -31.38 -8.82 11.71
N ALA A 628 -30.87 -7.60 11.71
CA ALA A 628 -31.49 -6.46 12.39
C ALA A 628 -32.88 -6.14 11.80
N LEU A 629 -33.02 -6.22 10.47
CA LEU A 629 -34.29 -6.04 9.76
C LEU A 629 -35.27 -7.19 10.02
N GLU A 630 -34.82 -8.44 10.10
CA GLU A 630 -35.66 -9.59 10.51
C GLU A 630 -36.24 -9.38 11.92
N LEU A 631 -35.39 -9.00 12.89
CA LEU A 631 -35.81 -8.72 14.27
C LEU A 631 -36.79 -7.54 14.35
N TRP A 632 -36.48 -6.44 13.65
CA TRP A 632 -37.35 -5.25 13.60
C TRP A 632 -38.71 -5.56 12.96
N ALA A 633 -38.76 -6.40 11.93
CA ALA A 633 -40.01 -6.85 11.31
C ALA A 633 -40.85 -7.78 12.22
N LEU A 634 -40.21 -8.56 13.10
CA LEU A 634 -40.90 -9.36 14.12
C LEU A 634 -41.46 -8.47 15.25
N GLU A 635 -40.67 -7.50 15.73
CA GLU A 635 -41.12 -6.52 16.73
C GLU A 635 -42.24 -5.62 16.21
N GLY A 636 -42.20 -5.23 14.93
CA GLY A 636 -43.28 -4.51 14.26
C GLY A 636 -44.60 -5.28 14.30
N ARG A 637 -44.59 -6.55 13.86
CA ARG A 637 -45.78 -7.43 13.93
C ARG A 637 -46.27 -7.64 15.37
N GLN A 638 -45.36 -7.70 16.34
CA GLN A 638 -45.75 -7.84 17.75
C GLN A 638 -46.34 -6.54 18.31
N LYS A 639 -45.81 -5.37 17.93
CA LYS A 639 -46.43 -4.05 18.21
C LYS A 639 -47.82 -3.95 17.61
N ASP A 640 -47.98 -4.27 16.32
CA ASP A 640 -49.27 -4.28 15.63
C ASP A 640 -50.27 -5.23 16.30
N ARG A 641 -49.81 -6.40 16.78
CA ARG A 641 -50.68 -7.30 17.55
C ARG A 641 -51.04 -6.73 18.92
N THR A 642 -50.13 -6.07 19.62
CA THR A 642 -50.45 -5.40 20.89
C THR A 642 -51.37 -4.20 20.72
N THR A 643 -51.22 -3.38 19.69
CA THR A 643 -52.13 -2.25 19.42
C THR A 643 -53.48 -2.73 18.89
N PHE A 644 -53.54 -3.86 18.18
CA PHE A 644 -54.80 -4.53 17.84
C PHE A 644 -55.48 -5.16 19.06
N GLU A 645 -54.71 -5.78 19.98
CA GLU A 645 -55.22 -6.30 21.25
C GLU A 645 -55.66 -5.17 22.22
N GLU A 646 -54.97 -4.02 22.23
CA GLU A 646 -55.34 -2.84 23.02
C GLU A 646 -56.54 -2.09 22.45
N SER A 647 -56.61 -1.87 21.13
CA SER A 647 -57.81 -1.29 20.50
C SER A 647 -59.03 -2.22 20.59
N MET A 648 -58.84 -3.55 20.57
CA MET A 648 -59.89 -4.50 20.96
C MET A 648 -60.30 -4.36 22.43
N ARG A 649 -59.36 -4.13 23.36
CA ARG A 649 -59.66 -3.88 24.78
C ARG A 649 -60.38 -2.56 24.99
N GLU A 650 -60.05 -1.50 24.26
CA GLU A 650 -60.76 -0.20 24.31
C GLU A 650 -62.16 -0.31 23.71
N ALA A 651 -62.32 -0.97 22.55
CA ALA A 651 -63.64 -1.26 21.97
C ALA A 651 -64.51 -2.14 22.91
N SER A 652 -63.90 -3.15 23.55
CA SER A 652 -64.55 -3.96 24.58
C SER A 652 -64.91 -3.15 25.83
N ALA A 653 -64.05 -2.22 26.26
CA ALA A 653 -64.31 -1.36 27.41
C ALA A 653 -65.45 -0.35 27.13
N ALA A 654 -65.53 0.18 25.92
CA ALA A 654 -66.62 1.05 25.45
C ALA A 654 -67.97 0.33 25.47
N SER A 655 -68.01 -0.98 25.20
CA SER A 655 -69.22 -1.80 25.28
C SER A 655 -69.68 -2.09 26.72
N SER A 656 -68.76 -2.13 27.69
CA SER A 656 -68.99 -2.73 29.01
C SER A 656 -69.30 -1.75 30.17
N LYS A 657 -69.47 -0.44 29.93
CA LYS A 657 -69.72 0.55 31.01
C LYS A 657 -70.99 1.39 30.83
N ARG A 658 -72.15 0.72 30.91
CA ARG A 658 -73.47 1.38 31.07
C ARG A 658 -74.26 0.91 32.30
N ARG A 659 -73.61 0.86 33.48
CA ARG A 659 -74.19 0.74 34.84
C ARG A 659 -73.11 0.94 35.92
N GLY A 660 -73.48 1.42 37.12
CA GLY A 660 -72.66 1.29 38.35
C GLY A 660 -72.06 2.59 38.90
N SER A 661 -72.62 3.11 40.01
CA SER A 661 -72.25 4.38 40.66
C SER A 661 -70.99 4.32 41.55
N ALA A 662 -70.25 5.43 41.54
CA ALA A 662 -69.38 6.03 42.58
C ALA A 662 -68.76 5.22 43.75
N ARG A 663 -67.44 5.41 43.94
CA ARG A 663 -66.89 6.07 45.16
C ARG A 663 -65.45 6.58 44.97
N SER A 664 -64.96 7.37 45.93
CA SER A 664 -63.69 8.13 45.88
C SER A 664 -62.69 7.71 46.96
N ARG A 665 -61.37 7.87 46.71
CA ARG A 665 -60.45 8.72 47.53
C ARG A 665 -58.95 8.69 47.16
N GLU A 666 -58.40 9.90 47.00
CA GLU A 666 -57.21 10.48 47.67
C GLU A 666 -55.90 9.66 47.95
N HIS A 667 -54.86 9.98 47.15
CA HIS A 667 -53.55 10.56 47.56
C HIS A 667 -52.39 9.79 48.27
N LYS A 668 -51.15 10.19 47.86
CA LYS A 668 -49.81 10.13 48.51
C LYS A 668 -49.18 8.73 48.72
N GLY A 669 -47.90 8.45 48.45
CA GLY A 669 -46.74 9.27 48.07
C GLY A 669 -45.42 8.73 48.72
N LYS A 670 -44.29 8.84 47.99
CA LYS A 670 -42.87 8.72 48.43
C LYS A 670 -42.27 7.36 48.90
N GLU A 671 -41.29 6.89 48.12
CA GLU A 671 -39.83 6.94 48.42
C GLU A 671 -39.26 6.20 49.68
N ARG A 672 -38.52 5.08 49.49
CA ARG A 672 -37.09 4.84 49.89
C ARG A 672 -36.68 3.37 50.22
N VAL A 673 -35.58 2.93 49.56
CA VAL A 673 -34.36 2.21 50.07
C VAL A 673 -34.47 0.78 50.68
N ALA A 674 -33.39 -0.01 50.53
CA ALA A 674 -33.17 -1.41 50.96
C ALA A 674 -32.73 -1.56 52.44
N PRO A 675 -32.40 -2.77 52.94
CA PRO A 675 -31.04 -3.35 52.76
C PRO A 675 -30.98 -4.89 52.57
N GLU A 676 -29.79 -5.48 52.78
CA GLU A 676 -29.31 -6.87 52.56
C GLU A 676 -29.89 -7.90 53.59
N GLU A 677 -29.73 -9.25 53.52
CA GLU A 677 -28.46 -10.02 53.61
C GLU A 677 -28.58 -11.54 53.21
N MET A 678 -27.50 -12.34 53.44
CA MET A 678 -27.28 -13.73 52.96
C MET A 678 -28.08 -14.87 53.65
N SER A 679 -28.11 -16.09 53.06
CA SER A 679 -27.43 -17.32 53.62
C SER A 679 -27.92 -18.73 53.12
N ARG A 680 -27.03 -19.44 52.38
CA ARG A 680 -26.62 -20.88 52.49
C ARG A 680 -27.52 -22.14 52.19
N ARG A 681 -27.11 -22.84 51.11
CA ARG A 681 -26.52 -24.23 51.02
C ARG A 681 -27.35 -25.56 50.96
N ARG A 682 -26.75 -26.49 50.17
CA ARG A 682 -26.83 -28.00 50.06
C ARG A 682 -27.74 -28.57 48.96
N GLY A 683 -27.30 -29.54 48.11
CA GLY A 683 -25.91 -29.93 47.72
C GLY A 683 -25.68 -31.39 47.24
N ARG A 684 -24.57 -31.57 46.49
CA ARG A 684 -23.71 -32.79 46.32
C ARG A 684 -24.20 -33.99 45.46
N GLN A 685 -23.46 -34.31 44.38
CA GLN A 685 -22.72 -35.58 44.19
C GLN A 685 -21.80 -35.60 42.94
N GLU A 686 -20.80 -36.49 42.95
CA GLU A 686 -19.81 -36.80 41.89
C GLU A 686 -19.87 -38.32 41.55
N PRO A 687 -19.15 -38.79 40.51
CA PRO A 687 -18.09 -39.78 40.77
C PRO A 687 -16.77 -39.54 39.98
N PHE A 688 -15.82 -40.49 40.08
CA PHE A 688 -14.36 -40.32 39.90
C PHE A 688 -13.77 -41.01 38.62
N VAL A 689 -12.42 -41.07 38.53
CA VAL A 689 -11.58 -41.18 37.31
C VAL A 689 -10.76 -42.49 37.19
N GLU A 690 -10.52 -42.98 35.97
CA GLU A 690 -9.33 -43.73 35.44
C GLU A 690 -9.50 -43.97 33.91
N GLY A 691 -8.48 -44.19 33.04
CA GLY A 691 -7.01 -44.08 33.19
C GLY A 691 -6.22 -44.58 31.94
N TRP A 692 -5.18 -43.82 31.52
CA TRP A 692 -3.99 -44.15 30.67
C TRP A 692 -4.08 -44.96 29.34
N THR A 693 -3.60 -44.39 28.23
CA THR A 693 -2.32 -44.76 27.52
C THR A 693 -2.04 -43.87 26.28
N GLU A 694 -0.81 -43.91 25.74
CA GLU A 694 -0.33 -43.10 24.61
C GLU A 694 -0.39 -43.84 23.26
N GLU A 695 -0.63 -43.13 22.16
CA GLU A 695 0.05 -43.36 20.88
C GLU A 695 -0.05 -42.11 19.97
N ALA A 696 0.84 -41.97 18.98
CA ALA A 696 0.97 -40.77 18.15
C ALA A 696 0.74 -41.05 16.66
N THR A 697 0.15 -40.11 15.91
CA THR A 697 0.33 -40.02 14.44
C THR A 697 -0.14 -38.68 13.84
N HIS A 698 0.55 -38.25 12.78
CA HIS A 698 0.17 -37.28 11.74
C HIS A 698 -0.59 -36.00 12.15
N VAL A 699 0.17 -34.89 12.25
CA VAL A 699 -0.35 -33.53 12.06
C VAL A 699 -0.76 -33.34 10.60
N ALA A 700 -2.01 -32.92 10.37
CA ALA A 700 -2.44 -32.27 9.13
C ALA A 700 -2.49 -30.76 9.37
N THR A 701 -2.10 -29.96 8.36
CA THR A 701 -2.19 -28.50 8.41
C THR A 701 -3.66 -28.05 8.34
N PRO A 702 -4.13 -27.14 9.21
CA PRO A 702 -5.44 -26.51 9.07
C PRO A 702 -5.46 -25.48 7.91
N PRO A 703 -6.66 -24.98 7.53
CA PRO A 703 -6.80 -23.86 6.59
C PRO A 703 -6.25 -22.53 7.15
N ALA A 704 -6.26 -21.48 6.31
CA ALA A 704 -5.82 -20.13 6.67
C ALA A 704 -6.78 -19.46 7.68
N GLU A 705 -6.24 -18.55 8.49
CA GLU A 705 -6.88 -18.16 9.76
C GLU A 705 -8.02 -17.13 9.63
N ASP A 706 -8.19 -16.45 8.49
CA ASP A 706 -9.28 -15.49 8.26
C ASP A 706 -10.68 -16.13 8.37
N GLU A 707 -10.84 -17.36 7.87
CA GLU A 707 -12.10 -18.13 7.96
C GLU A 707 -12.50 -18.39 9.43
N GLN A 708 -11.53 -18.40 10.37
CA GLN A 708 -11.77 -18.68 11.77
C GLN A 708 -12.43 -17.49 12.51
N VAL A 709 -12.13 -16.25 12.11
CA VAL A 709 -12.70 -15.03 12.70
C VAL A 709 -14.08 -14.74 12.12
N GLU A 710 -14.30 -14.96 10.82
CA GLU A 710 -15.64 -14.88 10.23
C GLU A 710 -16.58 -15.91 10.88
N MET A 711 -16.13 -17.16 11.08
CA MET A 711 -16.91 -18.18 11.79
C MET A 711 -17.33 -17.75 13.20
N ASP A 712 -16.45 -17.14 14.00
CA ASP A 712 -16.81 -16.76 15.38
C ASP A 712 -17.81 -15.60 15.43
N LEU A 713 -17.78 -14.67 14.46
CA LEU A 713 -18.79 -13.60 14.35
C LEU A 713 -20.16 -14.15 13.90
N ASP A 714 -20.20 -15.06 12.93
CA ASP A 714 -21.44 -15.73 12.51
C ASP A 714 -21.99 -16.63 13.63
N ASN A 715 -21.13 -17.31 14.40
CA ASN A 715 -21.53 -18.08 15.59
C ASN A 715 -22.08 -17.19 16.72
N GLU A 716 -21.51 -16.00 16.95
CA GLU A 716 -22.11 -15.02 17.87
C GLU A 716 -23.46 -14.50 17.35
N ALA A 717 -23.60 -14.21 16.05
CA ALA A 717 -24.86 -13.78 15.44
C ALA A 717 -25.97 -14.85 15.58
N ASP A 718 -25.64 -16.12 15.36
CA ASP A 718 -26.58 -17.23 15.57
C ASP A 718 -26.88 -17.46 17.06
N GLY A 719 -25.91 -17.19 17.94
CA GLY A 719 -26.10 -17.11 19.39
C GLY A 719 -27.07 -16.00 19.82
N LEU A 720 -27.00 -14.83 19.19
CA LEU A 720 -27.94 -13.72 19.39
C LEU A 720 -29.34 -14.07 18.86
N LEU A 721 -29.44 -14.74 17.71
CA LEU A 721 -30.71 -15.25 17.19
C LEU A 721 -31.38 -16.20 18.20
N ARG A 722 -30.63 -17.15 18.76
CA ARG A 722 -31.11 -18.08 19.80
C ARG A 722 -31.52 -17.36 21.09
N ARG A 723 -30.82 -16.29 21.51
CA ARG A 723 -31.21 -15.46 22.67
C ARG A 723 -32.46 -14.62 22.39
N ALA A 724 -32.64 -14.10 21.18
CA ALA A 724 -33.84 -13.34 20.78
C ALA A 724 -35.08 -14.26 20.72
N LEU A 725 -34.94 -15.44 20.10
CA LEU A 725 -35.95 -16.50 20.11
C LEU A 725 -36.27 -17.00 21.54
N GLY A 726 -35.31 -16.94 22.46
CA GLY A 726 -35.53 -17.21 23.88
C GLY A 726 -36.29 -16.10 24.64
N ARG A 727 -36.28 -14.85 24.14
CA ARG A 727 -37.07 -13.73 24.71
C ARG A 727 -38.53 -13.76 24.21
N THR A 728 -38.80 -14.30 23.03
CA THR A 728 -40.18 -14.50 22.53
C THR A 728 -40.78 -15.79 23.10
N ASN A 729 -41.66 -15.66 24.10
CA ASN A 729 -42.20 -16.80 24.85
C ASN A 729 -43.26 -17.61 24.07
N VAL A 730 -42.83 -18.36 23.05
CA VAL A 730 -43.68 -19.18 22.15
C VAL A 730 -43.42 -20.67 22.39
N LYS A 731 -43.76 -21.17 23.58
CA LYS A 731 -43.74 -22.62 23.91
C LYS A 731 -44.94 -23.39 23.33
N SER A 732 -45.17 -23.28 22.03
CA SER A 732 -45.83 -24.31 21.18
C SER A 732 -45.97 -23.82 19.73
N LEU A 733 -45.17 -24.36 18.81
CA LEU A 733 -45.49 -24.52 17.37
C LEU A 733 -44.37 -25.27 16.62
N THR A 734 -43.80 -26.31 17.22
CA THR A 734 -42.93 -27.27 16.53
C THR A 734 -43.76 -28.36 15.85
N ASP A 735 -44.75 -27.93 15.06
CA ASP A 735 -45.42 -28.76 14.06
C ASP A 735 -46.19 -27.85 13.08
N HIS A 736 -46.23 -28.21 11.80
CA HIS A 736 -46.95 -27.50 10.72
C HIS A 736 -46.57 -26.01 10.47
N ALA A 737 -45.38 -25.77 9.89
CA ALA A 737 -45.01 -24.46 9.34
C ALA A 737 -44.15 -24.50 8.05
N VAL A 738 -44.36 -25.47 7.16
CA VAL A 738 -43.77 -25.48 5.80
C VAL A 738 -44.88 -25.46 4.74
N GLN A 739 -45.44 -24.28 4.47
CA GLN A 739 -45.96 -23.90 3.14
C GLN A 739 -46.46 -22.44 3.09
N VAL A 740 -45.92 -21.70 2.11
CA VAL A 740 -46.53 -20.60 1.33
C VAL A 740 -47.07 -19.36 2.06
N TYR A 741 -46.50 -18.21 1.69
CA TYR A 741 -47.25 -16.96 1.57
C TYR A 741 -46.92 -16.26 0.23
N ILE A 742 -47.72 -16.51 -0.81
CA ILE A 742 -47.82 -15.64 -1.98
C ILE A 742 -49.32 -15.38 -2.25
N PHE A 743 -49.70 -14.11 -2.05
CA PHE A 743 -50.91 -13.42 -2.50
C PHE A 743 -52.31 -13.95 -2.14
N THR A 744 -53.08 -13.05 -1.51
CA THR A 744 -54.53 -12.97 -1.68
C THR A 744 -54.96 -11.52 -1.97
N MET A 745 -55.13 -11.17 -3.24
CA MET A 745 -55.98 -10.05 -3.66
C MET A 745 -56.69 -10.39 -4.98
N THR A 746 -57.93 -10.86 -4.86
CA THR A 746 -59.04 -10.60 -5.81
C THR A 746 -60.35 -11.09 -5.18
N ALA A 747 -61.48 -10.46 -5.54
CA ALA A 747 -62.75 -10.63 -4.83
C ALA A 747 -63.57 -11.85 -5.28
N SER A 748 -64.45 -12.31 -4.39
CA SER A 748 -65.27 -13.52 -4.53
C SER A 748 -66.26 -13.51 -5.69
N PHE A 749 -66.27 -14.58 -6.51
CA PHE A 749 -67.44 -15.04 -7.27
C PHE A 749 -67.49 -16.59 -7.30
N PRO A 750 -68.66 -17.23 -7.10
CA PRO A 750 -68.74 -18.69 -6.94
C PRO A 750 -69.09 -19.43 -8.24
N ILE A 751 -68.18 -20.26 -8.77
CA ILE A 751 -68.45 -21.20 -9.87
C ILE A 751 -67.91 -22.60 -9.53
N ARG A 752 -68.69 -23.66 -9.83
CA ARG A 752 -68.33 -25.07 -9.57
C ARG A 752 -67.12 -25.53 -10.40
N PRO A 753 -66.30 -26.48 -9.89
CA PRO A 753 -65.06 -26.89 -10.54
C PRO A 753 -65.29 -27.63 -11.87
N ARG A 754 -64.51 -27.28 -12.88
CA ARG A 754 -64.27 -28.09 -14.09
C ARG A 754 -62.81 -28.50 -14.15
N ARG A 755 -62.55 -29.67 -14.75
CA ARG A 755 -61.24 -30.37 -14.76
C ARG A 755 -60.04 -29.56 -15.28
N GLY A 756 -60.27 -28.46 -16.00
CA GLY A 756 -59.21 -27.60 -16.55
C GLY A 756 -58.27 -26.98 -15.51
N LEU A 757 -58.74 -26.67 -14.29
CA LEU A 757 -57.90 -26.02 -13.28
C LEU A 757 -56.75 -26.92 -12.79
N SER A 758 -57.02 -28.22 -12.61
CA SER A 758 -55.99 -29.20 -12.22
C SER A 758 -54.99 -29.46 -13.36
N LEU A 759 -55.44 -29.42 -14.62
CA LEU A 759 -54.55 -29.49 -15.78
C LEU A 759 -53.65 -28.25 -15.86
N LEU A 760 -54.20 -27.06 -15.60
CA LEU A 760 -53.43 -25.81 -15.57
C LEU A 760 -52.35 -25.84 -14.48
N CYS A 761 -52.67 -26.33 -13.28
CA CYS A 761 -51.69 -26.46 -12.18
C CYS A 761 -50.58 -27.49 -12.49
N LEU A 762 -50.91 -28.58 -13.21
CA LEU A 762 -49.89 -29.54 -13.66
C LEU A 762 -48.99 -28.93 -14.73
N ILE A 763 -49.55 -28.14 -15.66
CA ILE A 763 -48.78 -27.42 -16.68
C ILE A 763 -47.87 -26.36 -16.04
N THR A 764 -48.35 -25.57 -15.07
CA THR A 764 -47.49 -24.57 -14.40
C THR A 764 -46.41 -25.22 -13.54
N ALA A 765 -46.71 -26.31 -12.83
CA ALA A 765 -45.70 -27.06 -12.07
C ALA A 765 -44.64 -27.69 -12.99
N PHE A 766 -45.06 -28.31 -14.11
CA PHE A 766 -44.13 -28.87 -15.09
C PHE A 766 -43.24 -27.77 -15.72
N SER A 767 -43.83 -26.66 -16.16
CA SER A 767 -43.10 -25.51 -16.68
C SER A 767 -42.12 -24.91 -15.66
N PHE A 768 -42.50 -24.78 -14.39
CA PHE A 768 -41.61 -24.29 -13.34
C PHE A 768 -40.44 -25.25 -13.09
N SER A 769 -40.70 -26.57 -13.06
CA SER A 769 -39.62 -27.56 -12.95
C SER A 769 -38.70 -27.57 -14.16
N ALA A 770 -39.22 -27.41 -15.38
CA ALA A 770 -38.44 -27.29 -16.60
C ALA A 770 -37.57 -26.03 -16.61
N ILE A 771 -38.11 -24.88 -16.15
CA ILE A 771 -37.35 -23.63 -15.97
C ILE A 771 -36.20 -23.84 -14.99
N ILE A 772 -36.43 -24.54 -13.86
CA ILE A 772 -35.37 -24.85 -12.89
C ILE A 772 -34.28 -25.74 -13.51
N VAL A 773 -34.62 -26.81 -14.25
CA VAL A 773 -33.56 -27.66 -14.84
C VAL A 773 -32.83 -26.96 -16.00
N ILE A 774 -33.49 -26.09 -16.76
CA ILE A 774 -32.84 -25.23 -17.77
C ILE A 774 -31.90 -24.24 -17.09
N TRP A 775 -32.36 -23.54 -16.04
CA TRP A 775 -31.55 -22.58 -15.29
C TRP A 775 -30.32 -23.24 -14.64
N PHE A 776 -30.50 -24.44 -14.07
CA PHE A 776 -29.39 -25.24 -13.56
C PHE A 776 -28.43 -25.67 -14.68
N GLY A 777 -28.94 -26.14 -15.82
CA GLY A 777 -28.13 -26.50 -16.99
C GLY A 777 -27.35 -25.32 -17.58
N MET A 778 -27.91 -24.12 -17.56
CA MET A 778 -27.23 -22.90 -18.03
C MET A 778 -26.13 -22.45 -17.06
N ASN A 779 -26.39 -22.46 -15.75
CA ASN A 779 -25.50 -21.86 -14.74
C ASN A 779 -24.56 -22.86 -14.01
N SER A 780 -24.66 -24.17 -14.25
CA SER A 780 -23.82 -25.16 -13.57
C SER A 780 -22.45 -25.36 -14.26
N ASP A 781 -21.38 -24.92 -13.62
CA ASP A 781 -19.99 -25.22 -14.00
C ASP A 781 -19.52 -26.62 -13.53
N ARG A 782 -20.35 -27.66 -13.72
CA ARG A 782 -19.99 -29.06 -13.45
C ARG A 782 -19.44 -29.75 -14.70
N GLY A 783 -18.32 -30.46 -14.57
CA GLY A 783 -17.59 -31.10 -15.68
C GLY A 783 -18.30 -32.29 -16.35
N TYR A 784 -19.41 -32.76 -15.78
CA TYR A 784 -20.35 -33.65 -16.44
C TYR A 784 -21.78 -33.23 -16.14
N ILE A 785 -22.58 -33.11 -17.20
CA ILE A 785 -24.02 -32.91 -17.19
C ILE A 785 -24.59 -33.90 -18.20
N HIS A 786 -25.63 -34.64 -17.83
CA HIS A 786 -26.16 -35.74 -18.64
C HIS A 786 -26.58 -35.27 -20.05
N PRO A 787 -26.26 -35.99 -21.15
CA PRO A 787 -26.47 -35.53 -22.53
C PRO A 787 -27.90 -35.03 -22.86
N VAL A 788 -28.92 -35.62 -22.23
CA VAL A 788 -30.32 -35.17 -22.36
C VAL A 788 -30.51 -33.73 -21.87
N LEU A 789 -29.85 -33.33 -20.78
CA LEU A 789 -29.93 -31.96 -20.24
C LEU A 789 -29.20 -30.97 -21.16
N THR A 790 -28.05 -31.34 -21.74
CA THR A 790 -27.34 -30.45 -22.69
C THR A 790 -28.10 -30.23 -24.00
N GLN A 791 -28.98 -31.16 -24.40
CA GLN A 791 -29.90 -30.94 -25.53
C GLN A 791 -31.10 -30.05 -25.17
N ILE A 792 -31.53 -30.04 -23.90
CA ILE A 792 -32.62 -29.20 -23.39
C ILE A 792 -32.20 -27.73 -23.17
N ILE A 793 -30.89 -27.46 -23.00
CA ILE A 793 -30.36 -26.10 -22.88
C ILE A 793 -30.64 -25.31 -24.17
N PRO A 794 -31.35 -24.16 -24.10
CA PRO A 794 -31.52 -23.26 -25.25
C PRO A 794 -30.18 -22.75 -25.76
N ALA A 795 -30.04 -22.57 -27.06
CA ALA A 795 -28.83 -21.98 -27.68
C ALA A 795 -28.70 -20.45 -27.42
N GLY A 796 -29.52 -19.87 -26.54
CA GLY A 796 -29.84 -18.45 -26.55
C GLY A 796 -30.49 -18.06 -27.89
N HIS A 797 -30.24 -16.84 -28.35
CA HIS A 797 -30.62 -16.40 -29.70
C HIS A 797 -29.79 -17.04 -30.83
N CYS A 798 -28.89 -17.99 -30.54
CA CYS A 798 -28.11 -18.71 -31.55
C CYS A 798 -28.92 -19.85 -32.22
N ALA A 799 -30.09 -19.52 -32.75
CA ALA A 799 -30.69 -20.29 -33.83
C ALA A 799 -29.93 -19.92 -35.12
N CYS A 800 -29.30 -20.89 -35.78
CA CYS A 800 -28.38 -20.60 -36.88
C CYS A 800 -29.13 -20.37 -38.20
N GLU A 801 -29.14 -19.11 -38.66
CA GLU A 801 -29.41 -18.77 -40.06
C GLU A 801 -28.14 -18.34 -40.84
N SER A 802 -27.02 -18.09 -40.14
CA SER A 802 -25.71 -17.84 -40.78
C SER A 802 -24.52 -18.35 -39.94
N SER A 803 -23.44 -18.69 -40.64
CA SER A 803 -22.11 -19.02 -40.08
C SER A 803 -21.04 -18.54 -41.07
N THR A 804 -19.99 -17.85 -40.62
CA THR A 804 -19.02 -17.23 -41.54
C THR A 804 -17.83 -18.13 -41.83
N THR A 805 -17.85 -18.81 -42.98
CA THR A 805 -16.65 -19.46 -43.56
C THR A 805 -15.91 -18.44 -44.43
N PHE A 806 -14.68 -18.08 -44.03
CA PHE A 806 -13.90 -17.00 -44.66
C PHE A 806 -13.16 -17.47 -45.92
N GLN A 807 -13.85 -17.52 -47.06
CA GLN A 807 -13.22 -17.87 -48.35
C GLN A 807 -12.43 -16.70 -48.98
N CYS A 808 -11.36 -16.25 -48.32
CA CYS A 808 -10.42 -15.24 -48.83
C CYS A 808 -9.15 -15.88 -49.46
N SER A 809 -9.30 -16.99 -50.20
CA SER A 809 -8.18 -17.75 -50.76
C SER A 809 -7.37 -16.97 -51.81
N THR A 810 -7.98 -15.98 -52.45
CA THR A 810 -7.36 -15.02 -53.38
C THR A 810 -6.57 -13.90 -52.68
N CYS A 811 -6.84 -13.64 -51.39
CA CYS A 811 -6.41 -12.44 -50.69
C CYS A 811 -4.96 -12.51 -50.17
N LEU A 812 -4.38 -13.72 -50.13
CA LEU A 812 -3.05 -14.01 -49.57
C LEU A 812 -1.98 -14.30 -50.64
N THR A 813 -2.35 -14.26 -51.92
CA THR A 813 -1.42 -14.34 -53.07
C THR A 813 -1.08 -12.93 -53.57
N CYS A 814 0.13 -12.45 -53.27
CA CYS A 814 0.67 -11.21 -53.82
C CYS A 814 1.19 -11.41 -55.27
N PRO A 815 1.27 -10.35 -56.07
CA PRO A 815 0.23 -9.41 -56.46
C PRO A 815 -0.22 -9.65 -57.93
N GLU A 816 -1.31 -9.02 -58.38
CA GLU A 816 -1.59 -8.98 -59.82
C GLU A 816 -0.56 -8.10 -60.57
N PRO A 817 -0.05 -8.52 -61.74
CA PRO A 817 0.90 -7.74 -62.54
C PRO A 817 0.17 -6.65 -63.36
N GLY A 818 -0.37 -5.64 -62.68
CA GLY A 818 -1.05 -4.49 -63.28
C GLY A 818 -0.38 -3.17 -62.92
N LEU A 819 -0.02 -2.38 -63.93
CA LEU A 819 0.51 -1.00 -63.81
C LEU A 819 1.75 -0.86 -62.90
N GLN A 820 2.91 -1.29 -63.42
CA GLN A 820 4.18 -0.72 -62.98
C GLN A 820 4.24 0.77 -63.34
N THR A 821 4.29 1.64 -62.33
CA THR A 821 4.94 2.95 -62.44
C THR A 821 6.31 2.88 -61.78
N ASP A 822 7.32 3.35 -62.50
CA ASP A 822 8.73 3.10 -62.17
C ASP A 822 9.25 3.99 -61.01
N THR A 823 10.44 3.65 -60.51
CA THR A 823 11.27 4.48 -59.58
C THR A 823 10.87 4.58 -58.09
N ALA A 824 10.46 3.48 -57.47
CA ALA A 824 10.73 3.26 -56.04
C ALA A 824 11.49 1.94 -55.82
N ARG A 825 12.49 1.92 -54.91
CA ARG A 825 13.13 0.66 -54.51
C ARG A 825 12.08 -0.22 -53.85
N ALA A 826 11.86 -1.42 -54.39
CA ALA A 826 10.84 -2.35 -53.91
C ALA A 826 11.04 -2.66 -52.42
N TRP A 827 10.20 -2.07 -51.58
CA TRP A 827 10.18 -2.31 -50.15
C TRP A 827 9.33 -3.54 -49.85
N SER A 828 9.88 -4.44 -49.03
CA SER A 828 9.19 -5.66 -48.57
C SER A 828 9.23 -5.74 -47.06
N PHE A 829 8.08 -6.06 -46.44
CA PHE A 829 7.96 -6.26 -45.00
C PHE A 829 8.87 -7.40 -44.52
N GLU A 830 9.72 -7.11 -43.54
CA GLU A 830 10.65 -8.04 -42.91
C GLU A 830 10.39 -8.07 -41.40
N TYR A 831 9.89 -9.18 -40.86
CA TYR A 831 9.37 -9.26 -39.49
C TYR A 831 10.31 -8.72 -38.41
N THR A 832 11.59 -9.10 -38.48
CA THR A 832 12.66 -8.69 -37.54
C THR A 832 12.95 -7.20 -37.54
N ARG A 833 12.67 -6.51 -38.65
CA ARG A 833 12.95 -5.09 -38.87
C ARG A 833 11.70 -4.23 -38.69
N ASP A 834 10.59 -4.65 -39.29
CA ASP A 834 9.38 -3.84 -39.45
C ASP A 834 8.26 -4.22 -38.47
N GLY A 835 8.27 -5.40 -37.85
CA GLY A 835 7.16 -5.87 -37.00
C GLY A 835 6.88 -4.97 -35.78
N ARG A 836 7.89 -4.28 -35.25
CA ARG A 836 7.76 -3.28 -34.19
C ARG A 836 7.75 -1.83 -34.72
N ASN A 837 7.75 -1.62 -36.03
CA ASN A 837 7.69 -0.27 -36.62
C ASN A 837 6.24 0.18 -36.75
N GLU A 838 5.71 0.83 -35.71
CA GLU A 838 4.34 1.38 -35.71
C GLU A 838 4.17 2.53 -36.73
N ALA A 839 5.28 3.15 -37.14
CA ALA A 839 5.37 4.32 -38.02
C ALA A 839 5.57 4.00 -39.51
N LEU A 840 5.24 2.78 -39.97
CA LEU A 840 5.18 2.46 -41.40
C LEU A 840 4.27 3.46 -42.15
N SER A 841 4.66 3.89 -43.36
CA SER A 841 3.82 4.76 -44.20
C SER A 841 2.55 4.06 -44.66
N GLN A 842 1.55 4.82 -45.13
CA GLN A 842 0.29 4.24 -45.61
C GLN A 842 0.48 3.33 -46.85
N SER A 843 1.51 3.58 -47.67
CA SER A 843 1.93 2.67 -48.75
C SER A 843 2.61 1.40 -48.23
N GLN A 844 3.42 1.50 -47.18
CA GLN A 844 4.04 0.34 -46.52
C GLN A 844 2.99 -0.51 -45.79
N CYS A 845 2.02 0.07 -45.08
CA CYS A 845 0.90 -0.64 -44.45
C CYS A 845 0.13 -1.50 -45.48
N LYS A 846 -0.23 -0.92 -46.63
CA LYS A 846 -0.96 -1.61 -47.70
C LYS A 846 -0.14 -2.73 -48.36
N ALA A 847 1.16 -2.56 -48.52
CA ALA A 847 2.07 -3.61 -49.02
C ALA A 847 2.35 -4.72 -47.98
N ALA A 848 2.44 -4.35 -46.70
CA ALA A 848 2.73 -5.28 -45.61
C ALA A 848 1.55 -6.18 -45.25
N PHE A 849 0.32 -5.65 -45.25
CA PHE A 849 -0.84 -6.33 -44.65
C PHE A 849 -2.05 -6.45 -45.60
N PRO A 850 -1.93 -7.07 -46.80
CA PRO A 850 -3.08 -7.35 -47.65
C PRO A 850 -4.11 -8.24 -46.93
N GLY A 851 -5.40 -7.98 -47.13
CA GLY A 851 -6.51 -8.68 -46.46
C GLY A 851 -6.78 -8.24 -45.01
N LEU A 852 -5.91 -7.44 -44.37
CA LEU A 852 -6.15 -6.96 -42.99
C LEU A 852 -7.25 -5.89 -42.90
N PHE A 853 -7.51 -5.18 -43.99
CA PHE A 853 -8.39 -3.99 -44.03
C PHE A 853 -9.77 -4.26 -44.68
N GLU A 854 -10.15 -5.53 -44.89
CA GLU A 854 -11.42 -5.90 -45.53
C GLU A 854 -12.63 -5.39 -44.75
N ASP A 855 -12.62 -5.49 -43.41
CA ASP A 855 -13.76 -5.10 -42.59
C ASP A 855 -14.01 -3.59 -42.58
N VAL A 856 -12.93 -2.81 -42.59
CA VAL A 856 -12.94 -1.34 -42.76
C VAL A 856 -13.50 -0.97 -44.13
N THR A 857 -13.04 -1.65 -45.18
CA THR A 857 -13.51 -1.42 -46.55
C THR A 857 -14.99 -1.79 -46.70
N ARG A 858 -15.45 -2.84 -46.01
CA ARG A 858 -16.86 -3.24 -45.89
C ARG A 858 -17.69 -2.16 -45.18
N GLY A 859 -17.22 -1.63 -44.04
CA GLY A 859 -17.89 -0.55 -43.31
C GLY A 859 -18.04 0.72 -44.16
N GLY A 860 -16.98 1.13 -44.85
CA GLY A 860 -16.98 2.29 -45.75
C GLY A 860 -17.96 2.13 -46.93
N ARG A 861 -18.06 0.94 -47.53
CA ARG A 861 -19.06 0.64 -48.57
C ARG A 861 -20.49 0.74 -48.03
N PHE A 862 -20.76 0.17 -46.85
CA PHE A 862 -22.09 0.22 -46.22
C PHE A 862 -22.51 1.67 -45.96
N TRP A 863 -21.72 2.44 -45.22
CA TRP A 863 -22.08 3.82 -44.87
C TRP A 863 -22.05 4.80 -46.05
N SER A 864 -21.28 4.53 -47.10
CA SER A 864 -21.40 5.24 -48.38
C SER A 864 -22.77 5.03 -49.03
N SER A 865 -23.38 3.85 -48.89
CA SER A 865 -24.71 3.54 -49.45
C SER A 865 -25.87 4.08 -48.62
N GLN A 866 -25.68 4.25 -47.30
CA GLN A 866 -26.71 4.79 -46.38
C GLN A 866 -26.76 6.34 -46.35
N GLY A 867 -25.90 7.03 -47.09
CA GLY A 867 -25.92 8.50 -47.20
C GLY A 867 -24.82 9.26 -46.46
N ARG A 868 -23.82 8.54 -45.92
CA ARG A 868 -22.71 9.03 -45.07
C ARG A 868 -23.12 9.45 -43.65
N LEU A 869 -22.14 9.42 -42.75
CA LEU A 869 -22.28 9.66 -41.31
C LEU A 869 -22.38 11.16 -40.99
N SER A 870 -23.31 11.51 -40.11
CA SER A 870 -23.53 12.86 -39.61
C SER A 870 -23.40 12.96 -38.08
N SER A 871 -23.13 14.16 -37.57
CA SER A 871 -23.10 14.43 -36.13
C SER A 871 -24.45 14.11 -35.46
N ALA A 872 -25.56 14.33 -36.17
CA ALA A 872 -26.91 14.06 -35.67
C ALA A 872 -27.18 12.56 -35.41
N GLU A 873 -26.59 11.66 -36.19
CA GLU A 873 -26.68 10.21 -35.93
C GLU A 873 -25.88 9.81 -34.69
N LEU A 874 -24.70 10.42 -34.47
CA LEU A 874 -23.93 10.19 -33.23
C LEU A 874 -24.58 10.83 -31.99
N ASP A 875 -25.34 11.92 -32.17
CA ASP A 875 -26.13 12.56 -31.10
C ASP A 875 -27.36 11.74 -30.70
N ALA A 876 -27.88 10.89 -31.61
CA ALA A 876 -28.93 9.92 -31.28
C ALA A 876 -28.42 8.74 -30.44
N ILE A 877 -27.11 8.44 -30.46
CA ILE A 877 -26.52 7.32 -29.70
C ILE A 877 -26.42 7.70 -28.22
N LYS A 878 -27.32 7.16 -27.40
CA LYS A 878 -27.25 7.26 -25.94
C LYS A 878 -26.04 6.47 -25.40
N ILE A 879 -24.96 7.17 -25.06
CA ILE A 879 -23.76 6.60 -24.44
C ILE A 879 -24.13 5.91 -23.12
N GLN A 880 -24.03 4.57 -23.09
CA GLN A 880 -24.25 3.72 -21.91
C GLN A 880 -22.92 3.36 -21.23
N HIS A 881 -22.97 2.75 -20.04
CA HIS A 881 -21.78 2.16 -19.42
C HIS A 881 -21.09 1.19 -20.39
N GLY A 882 -19.76 1.21 -20.44
CA GLY A 882 -19.01 0.45 -21.43
C GLY A 882 -18.91 1.13 -22.80
N MET A 883 -19.22 2.42 -22.89
CA MET A 883 -19.08 3.22 -24.11
C MET A 883 -18.32 4.53 -23.86
N ALA A 884 -17.66 5.01 -24.91
CA ALA A 884 -17.09 6.35 -24.95
C ALA A 884 -17.30 7.00 -26.33
N ARG A 885 -17.42 8.33 -26.32
CA ARG A 885 -17.52 9.20 -27.49
C ARG A 885 -16.30 10.10 -27.54
N ALA A 886 -15.63 10.12 -28.68
CA ALA A 886 -14.36 10.80 -28.90
C ALA A 886 -14.29 11.35 -30.32
N PHE A 887 -13.42 12.32 -30.55
CA PHE A 887 -13.11 12.80 -31.91
C PHE A 887 -11.62 12.93 -32.12
N ILE A 888 -11.23 12.84 -33.39
CA ILE A 888 -9.90 13.21 -33.86
C ILE A 888 -10.03 14.55 -34.56
N SER A 889 -9.19 15.52 -34.17
CA SER A 889 -9.13 16.83 -34.80
C SER A 889 -7.69 17.33 -34.87
N ASN A 890 -7.27 17.82 -36.05
CA ASN A 890 -5.89 18.25 -36.34
C ASN A 890 -4.86 17.16 -35.94
N GLY A 891 -5.22 15.90 -36.12
CA GLY A 891 -4.40 14.74 -35.72
C GLY A 891 -4.28 14.49 -34.21
N ASN A 892 -5.10 15.13 -33.37
CA ASN A 892 -5.12 14.93 -31.90
C ASN A 892 -6.41 14.26 -31.45
N LEU A 893 -6.32 13.42 -30.40
CA LEU A 893 -7.45 12.69 -29.83
C LEU A 893 -8.09 13.48 -28.68
N TYR A 894 -9.42 13.62 -28.73
CA TYR A 894 -10.21 14.30 -27.70
C TYR A 894 -11.35 13.38 -27.22
N VAL A 895 -11.60 13.35 -25.91
CA VAL A 895 -12.66 12.58 -25.27
C VAL A 895 -13.81 13.52 -24.91
N VAL A 896 -15.00 13.26 -25.44
CA VAL A 896 -16.23 14.04 -25.21
C VAL A 896 -16.96 13.51 -23.98
N THR A 897 -17.14 12.18 -23.92
CA THR A 897 -17.89 11.48 -22.88
C THR A 897 -17.34 10.07 -22.72
N ALA A 898 -17.19 9.58 -21.49
CA ALA A 898 -16.86 8.20 -21.20
C ALA A 898 -17.70 7.72 -20.01
N ARG A 899 -18.35 6.56 -20.16
CA ARG A 899 -19.21 5.97 -19.13
C ARG A 899 -18.67 4.60 -18.75
N SER A 900 -18.26 4.45 -17.50
CA SER A 900 -17.68 3.22 -16.97
C SER A 900 -18.40 2.78 -15.70
N LYS A 901 -18.79 1.50 -15.64
CA LYS A 901 -19.48 0.90 -14.50
C LYS A 901 -18.57 0.66 -13.28
N GLY A 902 -17.25 0.73 -13.47
CA GLY A 902 -16.24 0.46 -12.44
C GLY A 902 -14.83 0.44 -13.04
N GLU A 903 -13.88 -0.22 -12.36
CA GLU A 903 -12.49 -0.25 -12.82
C GLU A 903 -12.32 -0.96 -14.17
N ASP A 904 -12.82 -2.19 -14.36
CA ASP A 904 -12.60 -2.98 -15.59
C ASP A 904 -13.02 -2.24 -16.88
N HIS A 905 -14.23 -1.67 -16.93
CA HIS A 905 -14.69 -0.92 -18.11
C HIS A 905 -13.83 0.35 -18.33
N ARG A 906 -13.32 1.00 -17.28
CA ARG A 906 -12.43 2.18 -17.36
C ARG A 906 -11.06 1.78 -17.90
N ARG A 907 -10.51 0.69 -17.36
CA ARG A 907 -9.25 0.04 -17.74
C ARG A 907 -9.26 -0.32 -19.24
N LYS A 908 -10.37 -0.90 -19.72
CA LYS A 908 -10.64 -1.21 -21.15
C LYS A 908 -10.78 0.04 -22.04
N ILE A 909 -11.58 1.03 -21.61
CA ILE A 909 -11.76 2.31 -22.34
C ILE A 909 -10.43 3.02 -22.50
N LEU A 910 -9.62 3.09 -21.44
CA LEU A 910 -8.29 3.67 -21.49
C LEU A 910 -7.35 2.91 -22.43
N GLY A 911 -7.23 1.58 -22.33
CA GLY A 911 -6.38 0.80 -23.23
C GLY A 911 -6.74 0.99 -24.72
N THR A 912 -8.04 1.11 -25.02
CA THR A 912 -8.54 1.40 -26.37
C THR A 912 -8.12 2.81 -26.82
N LEU A 913 -8.32 3.84 -25.99
CA LEU A 913 -7.87 5.21 -26.27
C LEU A 913 -6.34 5.33 -26.38
N SER A 914 -5.58 4.57 -25.59
CA SER A 914 -4.12 4.50 -25.64
C SER A 914 -3.61 3.93 -26.97
N SER A 915 -4.23 2.85 -27.47
CA SER A 915 -3.91 2.31 -28.79
C SER A 915 -4.25 3.29 -29.93
N ILE A 916 -5.39 3.99 -29.85
CA ILE A 916 -5.75 5.05 -30.79
C ILE A 916 -4.71 6.19 -30.75
N HIS A 917 -4.32 6.65 -29.56
CA HIS A 917 -3.32 7.70 -29.38
C HIS A 917 -1.94 7.30 -29.92
N ARG A 918 -1.48 6.08 -29.64
CA ARG A 918 -0.24 5.49 -30.18
C ARG A 918 -0.26 5.43 -31.71
N ALA A 919 -1.34 4.95 -32.30
CA ALA A 919 -1.49 4.90 -33.76
C ALA A 919 -1.49 6.29 -34.42
N LEU A 920 -2.03 7.32 -33.76
CA LEU A 920 -1.94 8.71 -34.21
C LEU A 920 -0.54 9.30 -34.00
N ALA A 921 0.11 9.00 -32.87
CA ALA A 921 1.43 9.53 -32.51
C ALA A 921 2.56 8.96 -33.37
N ALA A 922 2.44 7.70 -33.81
CA ALA A 922 3.37 7.06 -34.74
C ALA A 922 3.16 7.49 -36.20
N ASP A 923 2.09 8.20 -36.55
CA ASP A 923 1.74 8.46 -37.95
C ASP A 923 2.57 9.61 -38.57
N PRO A 924 3.33 9.37 -39.67
CA PRO A 924 4.04 10.43 -40.38
C PRO A 924 3.11 11.51 -40.97
N GLU A 925 1.86 11.14 -41.26
CA GLU A 925 0.85 11.99 -41.91
C GLU A 925 -0.18 12.55 -40.91
N ARG A 926 0.10 12.47 -39.59
CA ARG A 926 -0.79 12.88 -38.48
C ARG A 926 -1.46 14.25 -38.68
N VAL A 927 -0.69 15.26 -39.10
CA VAL A 927 -1.16 16.66 -39.24
C VAL A 927 -2.14 16.82 -40.42
N SER A 928 -2.06 15.95 -41.42
CA SER A 928 -2.99 15.87 -42.58
C SER A 928 -4.21 14.97 -42.33
N ARG A 929 -4.31 14.37 -41.14
CA ARG A 929 -5.54 14.05 -40.40
C ARG A 929 -6.88 14.63 -40.89
N PRO A 930 -7.85 13.90 -41.50
CA PRO A 930 -9.23 14.38 -41.53
C PRO A 930 -9.80 14.45 -40.10
N ASP A 931 -10.65 15.45 -39.86
CA ASP A 931 -11.36 15.62 -38.58
C ASP A 931 -12.67 14.80 -38.59
N PHE A 932 -12.86 13.92 -37.60
CA PHE A 932 -14.10 13.13 -37.46
C PHE A 932 -14.42 12.75 -36.00
N GLU A 933 -15.70 12.53 -35.71
CA GLU A 933 -16.20 12.07 -34.41
C GLU A 933 -16.70 10.62 -34.48
N PHE A 934 -16.53 9.85 -33.40
CA PHE A 934 -16.89 8.44 -33.32
C PHE A 934 -17.35 8.02 -31.91
N VAL A 935 -18.05 6.90 -31.86
CA VAL A 935 -18.48 6.24 -30.62
C VAL A 935 -17.98 4.80 -30.65
N PHE A 936 -17.40 4.34 -29.54
CA PHE A 936 -16.95 2.95 -29.39
C PHE A 936 -17.50 2.31 -28.12
N SER A 937 -17.60 0.98 -28.12
CA SER A 937 -17.97 0.18 -26.95
C SER A 937 -16.90 -0.85 -26.61
N VAL A 938 -16.73 -1.10 -25.31
CA VAL A 938 -15.83 -2.12 -24.75
C VAL A 938 -16.57 -3.35 -24.23
N GLU A 939 -17.86 -3.47 -24.52
CA GLU A 939 -18.67 -4.65 -24.18
C GLU A 939 -18.44 -5.82 -25.14
N ASP A 940 -18.92 -7.00 -24.74
CA ASP A 940 -18.87 -8.20 -25.58
C ASP A 940 -19.73 -8.08 -26.85
N LYS A 941 -20.86 -7.36 -26.80
CA LYS A 941 -21.82 -7.22 -27.92
C LYS A 941 -22.35 -5.80 -28.06
N VAL A 942 -22.73 -5.44 -29.28
CA VAL A 942 -23.47 -4.20 -29.55
C VAL A 942 -24.81 -4.18 -28.81
N ASP A 943 -25.55 -5.30 -28.81
CA ASP A 943 -26.87 -5.45 -28.16
C ASP A 943 -26.88 -5.23 -26.65
N ASP A 944 -25.72 -5.30 -25.98
CA ASP A 944 -25.63 -5.01 -24.54
C ASP A 944 -25.76 -3.51 -24.22
N VAL A 945 -25.56 -2.62 -25.22
CA VAL A 945 -25.53 -1.16 -25.05
C VAL A 945 -26.30 -0.35 -26.11
N THR A 946 -26.54 -0.87 -27.30
CA THR A 946 -27.26 -0.19 -28.40
C THR A 946 -27.80 -1.22 -29.40
N ASN A 947 -28.06 -0.85 -30.66
CA ASN A 947 -28.39 -1.79 -31.73
C ASN A 947 -27.33 -1.77 -32.86
N SER A 948 -27.42 -2.74 -33.77
CA SER A 948 -26.49 -2.92 -34.89
C SER A 948 -26.63 -1.94 -36.06
N GLU A 949 -27.58 -1.01 -35.99
CA GLU A 949 -27.84 0.01 -37.02
C GLU A 949 -26.90 1.22 -36.84
N TRP A 950 -26.42 1.48 -35.63
CA TRP A 950 -25.55 2.62 -35.33
C TRP A 950 -24.07 2.36 -35.68
N PRO A 951 -23.31 3.40 -36.08
CA PRO A 951 -21.90 3.32 -36.53
C PRO A 951 -20.88 3.09 -35.40
N VAL A 952 -21.23 2.33 -34.37
CA VAL A 952 -20.38 2.10 -33.19
C VAL A 952 -19.20 1.20 -33.53
N TRP A 953 -18.01 1.53 -33.02
CA TRP A 953 -16.83 0.69 -33.10
C TRP A 953 -16.86 -0.37 -31.99
N VAL A 954 -16.62 -1.64 -32.33
CA VAL A 954 -16.77 -2.80 -31.44
C VAL A 954 -15.62 -3.81 -31.63
N PHE A 955 -15.34 -4.62 -30.61
CA PHE A 955 -14.28 -5.64 -30.67
C PHE A 955 -14.63 -6.86 -31.52
N SER A 956 -15.93 -7.15 -31.67
CA SER A 956 -16.44 -8.23 -32.53
C SER A 956 -17.86 -7.94 -32.99
N ARG A 957 -18.26 -8.53 -34.12
CA ARG A 957 -19.60 -8.41 -34.71
C ARG A 957 -20.07 -9.71 -35.33
N THR A 958 -21.37 -9.90 -35.56
CA THR A 958 -21.88 -10.96 -36.45
C THR A 958 -21.93 -10.52 -37.91
N SER A 959 -22.16 -11.45 -38.85
CA SER A 959 -22.32 -11.14 -40.27
C SER A 959 -23.49 -10.22 -40.60
N SER A 960 -24.58 -10.28 -39.82
CA SER A 960 -25.77 -9.43 -39.95
C SER A 960 -25.59 -8.02 -39.38
N GLU A 961 -24.57 -7.78 -38.55
CA GLU A 961 -24.28 -6.48 -37.96
C GLU A 961 -23.44 -5.64 -38.95
N GLU A 962 -24.10 -5.14 -40.01
CA GLU A 962 -23.41 -4.42 -41.09
C GLU A 962 -23.08 -2.95 -40.77
N GLY A 963 -23.80 -2.31 -39.84
CA GLY A 963 -23.57 -0.91 -39.45
C GLY A 963 -22.35 -0.70 -38.54
N VAL A 964 -21.98 -1.70 -37.73
CA VAL A 964 -20.88 -1.58 -36.75
C VAL A 964 -19.51 -1.80 -37.39
N TRP A 965 -18.48 -1.14 -36.85
CA TRP A 965 -17.09 -1.20 -37.32
C TRP A 965 -16.23 -2.05 -36.37
N LEU A 966 -15.36 -2.91 -36.91
CA LEU A 966 -14.43 -3.66 -36.07
C LEU A 966 -13.19 -2.84 -35.70
N MET A 967 -12.81 -2.90 -34.43
CA MET A 967 -11.54 -2.35 -33.90
C MET A 967 -10.68 -3.43 -33.22
N PRO A 968 -9.37 -3.19 -33.03
CA PRO A 968 -8.53 -3.98 -32.14
C PRO A 968 -9.04 -3.96 -30.70
N ASP A 969 -8.91 -5.08 -29.99
CA ASP A 969 -9.36 -5.16 -28.60
C ASP A 969 -8.35 -4.55 -27.62
N PHE A 970 -8.87 -4.03 -26.50
CA PHE A 970 -8.08 -3.31 -25.47
C PHE A 970 -6.82 -4.07 -25.01
N SER A 971 -6.81 -5.41 -25.06
CA SER A 971 -5.68 -6.23 -24.61
C SER A 971 -4.56 -6.37 -25.64
N PHE A 972 -4.65 -5.71 -26.80
CA PHE A 972 -3.46 -5.39 -27.61
C PHE A 972 -2.56 -4.36 -26.90
N TRP A 973 -3.16 -3.37 -26.21
CA TRP A 973 -2.41 -2.41 -25.38
C TRP A 973 -1.87 -3.07 -24.11
N ALA A 974 -2.76 -3.55 -23.24
CA ALA A 974 -2.49 -4.37 -22.05
C ALA A 974 -3.82 -4.87 -21.44
N TRP A 975 -3.78 -5.90 -20.60
CA TRP A 975 -4.91 -6.31 -19.77
C TRP A 975 -4.49 -6.49 -18.31
N ASP A 976 -4.40 -5.35 -17.62
CA ASP A 976 -4.21 -5.30 -16.18
C ASP A 976 -5.56 -5.47 -15.45
N ASN A 977 -5.85 -6.67 -14.94
CA ASN A 977 -6.89 -6.92 -13.96
C ASN A 977 -6.26 -7.51 -12.68
N GLN A 978 -6.78 -7.17 -11.51
CA GLN A 978 -6.15 -7.47 -10.20
C GLN A 978 -5.89 -8.98 -10.01
N ASP A 979 -6.81 -9.85 -10.42
CA ASP A 979 -6.67 -11.31 -10.28
C ASP A 979 -5.93 -11.97 -11.46
N ASN A 980 -5.71 -11.25 -12.56
CA ASN A 980 -5.25 -11.80 -13.84
C ASN A 980 -4.45 -10.74 -14.64
N TYR A 981 -3.23 -10.43 -14.18
CA TYR A 981 -2.34 -9.51 -14.89
C TYR A 981 -1.80 -10.12 -16.20
N MET A 982 -2.15 -9.49 -17.33
CA MET A 982 -1.51 -9.69 -18.63
C MET A 982 -0.96 -8.36 -19.13
N GLY A 983 0.38 -8.25 -19.20
CA GLY A 983 1.08 -7.09 -19.74
C GLY A 983 0.85 -6.87 -21.25
N PRO A 984 1.55 -5.90 -21.86
CA PRO A 984 1.41 -5.58 -23.28
C PRO A 984 1.54 -6.80 -24.21
N TYR A 985 0.76 -6.82 -25.29
CA TYR A 985 0.64 -8.01 -26.15
C TYR A 985 2.00 -8.49 -26.69
N ASP A 986 2.89 -7.57 -27.09
CA ASP A 986 4.21 -7.93 -27.61
C ASP A 986 5.14 -8.51 -26.53
N GLN A 987 4.99 -8.09 -25.27
CA GLN A 987 5.69 -8.68 -24.11
C GLN A 987 5.20 -10.11 -23.84
N VAL A 988 3.90 -10.37 -24.00
CA VAL A 988 3.34 -11.73 -23.87
C VAL A 988 3.79 -12.62 -25.04
N VAL A 989 3.81 -12.11 -26.28
CA VAL A 989 4.38 -12.82 -27.44
C VAL A 989 5.87 -13.11 -27.27
N GLU A 990 6.64 -12.18 -26.72
CA GLU A 990 8.07 -12.36 -26.43
C GLU A 990 8.29 -13.43 -25.34
N ARG A 991 7.43 -13.51 -24.32
CA ARG A 991 7.46 -14.59 -23.33
C ARG A 991 7.11 -15.94 -23.98
N ILE A 992 6.03 -15.98 -24.77
CA ILE A 992 5.60 -17.17 -25.50
C ILE A 992 6.73 -17.71 -26.38
N LYS A 993 7.42 -16.86 -27.17
CA LYS A 993 8.57 -17.27 -28.00
C LYS A 993 9.71 -17.94 -27.23
N ARG A 994 9.90 -17.61 -25.94
CA ARG A 994 10.95 -18.19 -25.08
C ARG A 994 10.54 -19.53 -24.47
N MET A 995 9.23 -19.81 -24.41
CA MET A 995 8.63 -21.04 -23.85
C MET A 995 8.11 -22.01 -24.94
N ASP A 996 8.03 -21.58 -26.20
CA ASP A 996 7.52 -22.34 -27.34
C ASP A 996 8.53 -23.43 -27.77
N ILE A 997 8.39 -24.63 -27.19
CA ILE A 997 9.28 -25.77 -27.39
C ILE A 997 9.32 -26.30 -28.84
N PRO A 998 10.39 -27.03 -29.24
CA PRO A 998 10.47 -27.66 -30.55
C PRO A 998 9.28 -28.59 -30.86
N TRP A 999 8.84 -28.62 -32.13
CA TRP A 999 7.68 -29.40 -32.54
C TRP A 999 7.75 -30.90 -32.17
N SER A 1000 8.96 -31.48 -32.17
CA SER A 1000 9.23 -32.86 -31.77
C SER A 1000 9.00 -33.16 -30.28
N GLU A 1001 8.92 -32.14 -29.43
CA GLU A 1001 8.77 -32.25 -27.98
C GLU A 1001 7.34 -31.90 -27.51
N LYS A 1002 6.49 -31.38 -28.41
CA LYS A 1002 5.09 -31.02 -28.10
C LYS A 1002 4.23 -32.27 -27.89
N THR A 1003 3.35 -32.19 -26.90
CA THR A 1003 2.36 -33.24 -26.59
C THR A 1003 1.32 -33.32 -27.72
N PRO A 1004 1.07 -34.50 -28.34
CA PRO A 1004 0.12 -34.66 -29.46
C PRO A 1004 -1.34 -34.69 -28.97
N GLN A 1005 -1.76 -33.66 -28.25
CA GLN A 1005 -3.10 -33.51 -27.68
C GLN A 1005 -3.68 -32.12 -28.01
N LEU A 1006 -5.02 -32.06 -28.02
CA LEU A 1006 -5.86 -30.88 -28.13
C LEU A 1006 -6.13 -30.32 -26.74
N VAL A 1007 -5.45 -29.23 -26.39
CA VAL A 1007 -5.66 -28.55 -25.11
C VAL A 1007 -6.75 -27.49 -25.21
N TRP A 1008 -7.60 -27.44 -24.19
CA TRP A 1008 -8.45 -26.27 -23.92
C TRP A 1008 -8.68 -26.12 -22.43
N ARG A 1009 -8.75 -24.86 -21.99
CA ARG A 1009 -9.12 -24.42 -20.65
C ARG A 1009 -10.08 -23.23 -20.74
N GLY A 1010 -11.13 -23.26 -19.93
CA GLY A 1010 -12.08 -22.15 -19.81
C GLY A 1010 -13.28 -22.50 -18.92
N LYS A 1011 -14.09 -21.47 -18.60
CA LYS A 1011 -15.34 -21.63 -17.83
C LYS A 1011 -16.51 -22.01 -18.76
N PRO A 1012 -17.28 -23.09 -18.48
CA PRO A 1012 -18.40 -23.52 -19.32
C PRO A 1012 -19.52 -22.47 -19.48
N SER A 1013 -19.87 -21.75 -18.43
CA SER A 1013 -21.07 -20.89 -18.38
C SER A 1013 -21.14 -19.74 -19.41
N PHE A 1014 -20.03 -19.30 -19.99
CA PHE A 1014 -20.05 -18.22 -21.00
C PHE A 1014 -20.70 -18.64 -22.34
N ALA A 1015 -20.61 -19.92 -22.71
CA ALA A 1015 -21.25 -20.48 -23.90
C ALA A 1015 -21.72 -21.92 -23.63
N PRO A 1016 -22.78 -22.11 -22.80
CA PRO A 1016 -23.05 -23.38 -22.11
C PRO A 1016 -23.34 -24.59 -23.00
N LYS A 1017 -23.77 -24.37 -24.24
CA LYS A 1017 -24.00 -25.44 -25.23
C LYS A 1017 -22.71 -25.74 -26.01
N LEU A 1018 -22.11 -24.70 -26.59
CA LEU A 1018 -20.91 -24.77 -27.43
C LEU A 1018 -19.68 -25.33 -26.70
N ARG A 1019 -19.36 -24.80 -25.50
CA ARG A 1019 -18.19 -25.23 -24.72
C ARG A 1019 -18.33 -26.66 -24.20
N ARG A 1020 -19.55 -27.09 -23.86
CA ARG A 1020 -19.82 -28.48 -23.47
C ARG A 1020 -19.80 -29.44 -24.65
N ALA A 1021 -20.18 -29.00 -25.86
CA ALA A 1021 -20.04 -29.79 -27.06
C ALA A 1021 -18.56 -30.14 -27.34
N LEU A 1022 -17.63 -29.18 -27.22
CA LEU A 1022 -16.19 -29.48 -27.28
C LEU A 1022 -15.74 -30.46 -26.18
N MET A 1023 -16.16 -30.25 -24.93
CA MET A 1023 -15.81 -31.14 -23.81
C MET A 1023 -16.34 -32.57 -24.00
N GLU A 1024 -17.46 -32.74 -24.67
CA GLU A 1024 -18.03 -34.07 -24.97
C GLU A 1024 -17.37 -34.71 -26.20
N ALA A 1025 -17.12 -33.94 -27.28
CA ALA A 1025 -16.46 -34.43 -28.49
C ALA A 1025 -15.01 -34.87 -28.26
N ALA A 1026 -14.32 -34.25 -27.29
CA ALA A 1026 -12.99 -34.64 -26.84
C ALA A 1026 -12.97 -35.64 -25.68
N ARG A 1027 -14.14 -36.05 -25.12
CA ARG A 1027 -14.22 -36.98 -23.98
C ARG A 1027 -13.67 -38.36 -24.36
N ASP A 1028 -12.86 -38.93 -23.47
CA ASP A 1028 -12.24 -40.26 -23.57
C ASP A 1028 -11.39 -40.49 -24.86
N LYS A 1029 -11.03 -39.42 -25.56
CA LYS A 1029 -10.09 -39.44 -26.70
C LYS A 1029 -8.66 -39.37 -26.18
N SER A 1030 -7.77 -40.21 -26.70
CA SER A 1030 -6.33 -40.17 -26.33
C SER A 1030 -5.66 -38.83 -26.66
N TRP A 1031 -6.15 -38.15 -27.70
CA TRP A 1031 -5.73 -36.82 -28.10
C TRP A 1031 -6.47 -35.68 -27.37
N GLY A 1032 -7.42 -35.95 -26.47
CA GLY A 1032 -8.24 -34.91 -25.81
C GLY A 1032 -7.73 -34.49 -24.43
N ASP A 1033 -7.28 -33.24 -24.29
CA ASP A 1033 -7.06 -32.58 -22.99
C ASP A 1033 -7.90 -31.30 -22.87
N VAL A 1034 -9.20 -31.44 -23.07
CA VAL A 1034 -10.19 -30.36 -22.92
C VAL A 1034 -10.78 -30.43 -21.51
N LYS A 1035 -10.53 -29.40 -20.68
CA LYS A 1035 -10.98 -29.36 -19.27
C LYS A 1035 -11.56 -28.01 -18.90
N GLN A 1036 -12.55 -28.01 -18.01
CA GLN A 1036 -13.03 -26.78 -17.39
C GLN A 1036 -11.99 -26.22 -16.41
N VAL A 1037 -11.95 -24.90 -16.26
CA VAL A 1037 -11.22 -24.23 -15.17
C VAL A 1037 -12.17 -24.05 -13.99
N ASP A 1038 -11.73 -24.44 -12.81
CA ASP A 1038 -12.34 -24.03 -11.54
C ASP A 1038 -11.44 -22.99 -10.87
N TRP A 1039 -11.97 -21.78 -10.72
CA TRP A 1039 -11.25 -20.64 -10.16
C TRP A 1039 -11.20 -20.68 -8.63
N ASN A 1040 -12.11 -21.41 -7.97
CA ASN A 1040 -12.14 -21.51 -6.52
C ASN A 1040 -11.06 -22.47 -5.99
N THR A 1041 -10.73 -23.51 -6.77
CA THR A 1041 -9.67 -24.49 -6.44
C THR A 1041 -8.37 -24.27 -7.22
N GLY A 1042 -8.33 -23.27 -8.12
CA GLY A 1042 -7.27 -23.09 -9.11
C GLY A 1042 -7.09 -24.27 -10.08
N SER A 1043 -7.97 -25.27 -10.06
CA SER A 1043 -7.73 -26.54 -10.74
C SER A 1043 -7.90 -26.43 -12.25
N ASN A 1044 -6.97 -27.07 -12.96
CA ASN A 1044 -6.82 -27.04 -14.42
C ASN A 1044 -6.45 -25.67 -15.03
N VAL A 1045 -6.16 -24.63 -14.23
CA VAL A 1045 -5.58 -23.39 -14.78
C VAL A 1045 -4.29 -23.69 -15.55
N LEU A 1046 -4.13 -23.08 -16.72
CA LEU A 1046 -2.89 -23.09 -17.51
C LEU A 1046 -2.57 -21.66 -17.91
N ARG A 1047 -1.30 -21.24 -17.81
CA ARG A 1047 -0.83 -19.94 -18.30
C ARG A 1047 -0.84 -19.94 -19.83
N MET A 1048 -0.76 -18.76 -20.45
CA MET A 1048 -0.91 -18.65 -21.90
C MET A 1048 0.29 -19.24 -22.64
N GLU A 1049 1.48 -19.09 -22.06
CA GLU A 1049 2.72 -19.76 -22.44
C GLU A 1049 2.66 -21.30 -22.29
N ASP A 1050 1.96 -21.83 -21.27
CA ASP A 1050 1.89 -23.27 -21.03
C ASP A 1050 1.16 -24.01 -22.15
N HIS A 1051 0.20 -23.34 -22.82
CA HIS A 1051 -0.53 -23.92 -23.96
C HIS A 1051 0.40 -24.28 -25.13
N CYS A 1052 1.59 -23.67 -25.23
CA CYS A 1052 2.54 -23.95 -26.30
C CYS A 1052 3.23 -25.33 -26.17
N HIS A 1053 3.08 -26.04 -25.05
CA HIS A 1053 3.57 -27.43 -24.91
C HIS A 1053 2.72 -28.45 -25.70
N PHE A 1054 1.57 -28.04 -26.24
CA PHE A 1054 0.64 -28.90 -26.96
C PHE A 1054 0.71 -28.66 -28.47
N MET A 1055 0.58 -29.72 -29.28
CA MET A 1055 0.52 -29.63 -30.75
C MET A 1055 -0.76 -28.96 -31.24
N PHE A 1056 -1.87 -29.09 -30.51
CA PHE A 1056 -3.18 -28.58 -30.90
C PHE A 1056 -3.80 -27.77 -29.76
N ILE A 1057 -4.36 -26.60 -30.07
CA ILE A 1057 -5.04 -25.72 -29.10
C ILE A 1057 -6.43 -25.42 -29.65
N ALA A 1058 -7.48 -25.71 -28.89
CA ALA A 1058 -8.84 -25.37 -29.31
C ALA A 1058 -9.14 -23.88 -29.11
N HIS A 1059 -9.83 -23.26 -30.06
CA HIS A 1059 -10.47 -21.96 -29.91
C HIS A 1059 -11.99 -22.14 -29.82
N VAL A 1060 -12.62 -21.41 -28.88
CA VAL A 1060 -14.06 -21.45 -28.64
C VAL A 1060 -14.54 -20.06 -28.22
N GLU A 1061 -15.64 -19.63 -28.82
CA GLU A 1061 -16.34 -18.38 -28.49
C GLU A 1061 -16.75 -18.28 -27.00
N GLY A 1062 -16.94 -17.04 -26.54
CA GLY A 1062 -17.38 -16.68 -25.19
C GLY A 1062 -18.85 -16.26 -25.17
N ARG A 1063 -19.17 -15.16 -24.48
CA ARG A 1063 -20.46 -14.46 -24.69
C ARG A 1063 -20.59 -14.03 -26.16
N SER A 1064 -19.48 -13.57 -26.74
CA SER A 1064 -19.26 -13.33 -28.17
C SER A 1064 -17.90 -13.92 -28.60
N TYR A 1065 -16.93 -13.10 -29.00
CA TYR A 1065 -15.56 -13.54 -29.32
C TYR A 1065 -14.79 -14.08 -28.10
N SER A 1066 -13.52 -14.45 -28.30
CA SER A 1066 -12.58 -14.63 -27.19
C SER A 1066 -11.23 -13.99 -27.50
N ALA A 1067 -10.91 -12.92 -26.76
CA ALA A 1067 -9.63 -12.20 -26.81
C ALA A 1067 -8.37 -13.07 -26.62
N SER A 1068 -8.54 -14.34 -26.19
CA SER A 1068 -7.49 -15.33 -26.04
C SER A 1068 -6.88 -15.83 -27.37
N LEU A 1069 -7.59 -15.68 -28.50
CA LEU A 1069 -7.16 -16.23 -29.80
C LEU A 1069 -5.76 -15.75 -30.23
N LYS A 1070 -5.54 -14.43 -30.21
CA LYS A 1070 -4.27 -13.81 -30.61
C LYS A 1070 -3.04 -14.31 -29.84
N TYR A 1071 -3.22 -14.71 -28.58
CA TYR A 1071 -2.14 -15.27 -27.76
C TYR A 1071 -1.91 -16.75 -28.09
N ARG A 1072 -2.98 -17.52 -28.32
CA ARG A 1072 -2.89 -18.93 -28.74
C ARG A 1072 -2.21 -19.05 -30.12
N GLN A 1073 -2.52 -18.14 -31.03
CA GLN A 1073 -1.85 -17.99 -32.34
C GLN A 1073 -0.37 -17.57 -32.25
N ALA A 1074 0.16 -17.24 -31.07
CA ALA A 1074 1.58 -16.99 -30.87
C ALA A 1074 2.38 -18.25 -30.49
N CYS A 1075 1.76 -19.38 -30.15
CA CYS A 1075 2.43 -20.68 -30.05
C CYS A 1075 2.68 -21.28 -31.46
N ASN A 1076 3.75 -22.06 -31.65
CA ASN A 1076 3.89 -22.91 -32.84
C ASN A 1076 3.03 -24.19 -32.68
N SER A 1077 1.72 -24.00 -32.67
CA SER A 1077 0.72 -25.03 -32.43
C SER A 1077 -0.48 -24.84 -33.38
N VAL A 1078 -1.18 -25.93 -33.73
CA VAL A 1078 -2.36 -25.87 -34.59
C VAL A 1078 -3.54 -25.32 -33.83
N ILE A 1079 -4.12 -24.23 -34.31
CA ILE A 1079 -5.41 -23.74 -33.81
C ILE A 1079 -6.53 -24.57 -34.44
N VAL A 1080 -7.36 -25.16 -33.60
CA VAL A 1080 -8.58 -25.87 -34.01
C VAL A 1080 -9.77 -25.02 -33.58
N ALA A 1081 -10.49 -24.44 -34.54
CA ALA A 1081 -11.60 -23.52 -34.27
C ALA A 1081 -12.87 -24.05 -34.94
N HIS A 1082 -13.99 -23.98 -34.22
CA HIS A 1082 -15.30 -24.22 -34.83
C HIS A 1082 -15.67 -23.08 -35.79
N LYS A 1083 -16.60 -23.32 -36.71
CA LYS A 1083 -17.21 -22.27 -37.53
C LYS A 1083 -17.69 -21.11 -36.65
N LEU A 1084 -17.08 -19.95 -36.87
CA LEU A 1084 -17.29 -18.76 -36.05
C LEU A 1084 -18.61 -18.08 -36.41
N GLN A 1085 -19.18 -17.39 -35.43
CA GLN A 1085 -20.32 -16.49 -35.55
C GLN A 1085 -19.87 -15.03 -35.33
N PHE A 1086 -18.83 -14.82 -34.52
CA PHE A 1086 -18.26 -13.50 -34.23
C PHE A 1086 -16.97 -13.26 -35.03
N ILE A 1087 -16.95 -12.15 -35.76
CA ILE A 1087 -15.85 -11.67 -36.58
C ILE A 1087 -15.02 -10.69 -35.76
N GLN A 1088 -13.70 -10.91 -35.64
CA GLN A 1088 -12.73 -9.88 -35.25
C GLN A 1088 -11.97 -9.38 -36.48
N HIS A 1089 -11.34 -8.20 -36.38
CA HIS A 1089 -10.66 -7.52 -37.49
C HIS A 1089 -9.69 -8.41 -38.30
N HIS A 1090 -8.97 -9.34 -37.65
CA HIS A 1090 -8.01 -10.24 -38.30
C HIS A 1090 -8.59 -11.60 -38.74
N HIS A 1091 -9.88 -11.88 -38.54
CA HIS A 1091 -10.48 -13.19 -38.89
C HIS A 1091 -10.52 -13.45 -40.41
N TYR A 1092 -10.49 -12.41 -41.25
CA TYR A 1092 -10.40 -12.52 -42.72
C TYR A 1092 -9.12 -13.20 -43.23
N LEU A 1093 -8.12 -13.36 -42.34
CA LEU A 1093 -6.82 -13.97 -42.61
C LEU A 1093 -6.76 -15.45 -42.21
N LEU A 1094 -7.85 -15.99 -41.65
CA LEU A 1094 -8.00 -17.41 -41.31
C LEU A 1094 -8.20 -18.22 -42.60
N VAL A 1095 -7.36 -19.24 -42.80
CA VAL A 1095 -7.38 -20.13 -43.98
C VAL A 1095 -7.58 -21.57 -43.51
N ALA A 1096 -8.75 -22.13 -43.84
CA ALA A 1096 -9.18 -23.45 -43.36
C ALA A 1096 -8.58 -24.62 -44.14
N ASP A 1097 -8.11 -24.40 -45.38
CA ASP A 1097 -7.67 -25.46 -46.31
C ASP A 1097 -6.49 -25.03 -47.22
N GLY A 1098 -6.07 -25.93 -48.11
CA GLY A 1098 -5.03 -25.67 -49.11
C GLY A 1098 -3.60 -25.55 -48.56
N PRO A 1099 -2.62 -25.09 -49.38
CA PRO A 1099 -1.22 -25.01 -48.97
C PRO A 1099 -0.94 -23.96 -47.88
N ASN A 1100 -1.72 -22.88 -47.88
CA ASN A 1100 -1.61 -21.75 -46.97
C ASN A 1100 -2.46 -21.89 -45.69
N GLN A 1101 -3.15 -23.02 -45.53
CA GLN A 1101 -3.91 -23.40 -44.33
C GLN A 1101 -3.16 -23.03 -43.04
N ASN A 1102 -3.81 -22.25 -42.16
CA ASN A 1102 -3.21 -21.72 -40.94
C ASN A 1102 -4.06 -21.99 -39.67
N TYR A 1103 -5.24 -22.59 -39.82
CA TYR A 1103 -6.01 -23.20 -38.74
C TYR A 1103 -6.76 -24.43 -39.27
N VAL A 1104 -7.42 -25.16 -38.38
CA VAL A 1104 -8.35 -26.25 -38.71
C VAL A 1104 -9.76 -25.79 -38.37
N GLU A 1105 -10.64 -25.71 -39.38
CA GLU A 1105 -12.07 -25.49 -39.17
C GLU A 1105 -12.77 -26.81 -38.84
N VAL A 1106 -13.64 -26.78 -37.83
CA VAL A 1106 -14.59 -27.85 -37.46
C VAL A 1106 -16.03 -27.29 -37.46
N GLU A 1107 -17.04 -28.16 -37.50
CA GLU A 1107 -18.44 -27.76 -37.42
C GLU A 1107 -18.77 -27.03 -36.11
N ARG A 1108 -19.83 -26.20 -36.14
CA ARG A 1108 -20.18 -25.32 -35.01
C ARG A 1108 -20.55 -26.06 -33.71
N ASP A 1109 -20.87 -27.36 -33.78
CA ASP A 1109 -21.14 -28.23 -32.63
C ASP A 1109 -20.02 -29.24 -32.35
N PHE A 1110 -18.86 -29.13 -33.01
CA PHE A 1110 -17.72 -30.06 -32.93
C PHE A 1110 -18.02 -31.52 -33.35
N SER A 1111 -19.11 -31.76 -34.09
CA SER A 1111 -19.52 -33.12 -34.51
C SER A 1111 -18.49 -33.84 -35.39
N ASP A 1112 -17.71 -33.11 -36.19
CA ASP A 1112 -16.64 -33.63 -37.06
C ASP A 1112 -15.24 -33.57 -36.41
N LEU A 1113 -15.11 -33.12 -35.15
CA LEU A 1113 -13.81 -32.89 -34.50
C LEU A 1113 -12.89 -34.13 -34.52
N SER A 1114 -13.47 -35.33 -34.33
CA SER A 1114 -12.71 -36.59 -34.40
C SER A 1114 -12.14 -36.85 -35.79
N GLU A 1115 -12.93 -36.59 -36.84
CA GLU A 1115 -12.55 -36.78 -38.24
C GLU A 1115 -11.41 -35.84 -38.66
N LYS A 1116 -11.41 -34.59 -38.15
CA LYS A 1116 -10.31 -33.64 -38.39
C LYS A 1116 -9.06 -33.95 -37.56
N MET A 1117 -9.22 -34.36 -36.30
CA MET A 1117 -8.11 -34.57 -35.38
C MET A 1117 -7.32 -35.85 -35.65
N GLU A 1118 -7.99 -36.97 -35.90
CA GLU A 1118 -7.35 -38.29 -36.02
C GLU A 1118 -6.27 -38.35 -37.13
N PRO A 1119 -6.49 -37.82 -38.35
CA PRO A 1119 -5.44 -37.73 -39.37
C PRO A 1119 -4.23 -36.90 -38.93
N LEU A 1120 -4.47 -35.74 -38.30
CA LEU A 1120 -3.42 -34.79 -37.92
C LEU A 1120 -2.56 -35.28 -36.73
N VAL A 1121 -3.14 -36.08 -35.84
CA VAL A 1121 -2.41 -36.79 -34.78
C VAL A 1121 -1.62 -37.98 -35.36
N SER A 1122 -2.10 -38.61 -36.43
CA SER A 1122 -1.42 -39.73 -37.09
C SER A 1122 -0.25 -39.34 -38.01
N ASP A 1123 -0.35 -38.22 -38.75
CA ASP A 1123 0.77 -37.59 -39.47
C ASP A 1123 0.92 -36.12 -39.06
N THR A 1124 1.79 -35.92 -38.07
CA THR A 1124 2.06 -34.60 -37.51
C THR A 1124 2.79 -33.65 -38.47
N LYS A 1125 3.22 -34.09 -39.67
CA LYS A 1125 3.77 -33.18 -40.70
C LYS A 1125 2.71 -32.22 -41.24
N ALA A 1126 1.48 -32.71 -41.42
CA ALA A 1126 0.37 -31.88 -41.87
C ALA A 1126 0.05 -30.81 -40.81
N ALA A 1127 0.00 -31.22 -39.53
CA ALA A 1127 -0.16 -30.33 -38.39
C ALA A 1127 0.99 -29.31 -38.27
N GLN A 1128 2.25 -29.74 -38.39
CA GLN A 1128 3.43 -28.87 -38.33
C GLN A 1128 3.43 -27.80 -39.42
N ARG A 1129 2.97 -28.12 -40.64
CA ARG A 1129 2.78 -27.13 -41.70
C ARG A 1129 1.75 -26.07 -41.30
N ILE A 1130 0.60 -26.49 -40.77
CA ILE A 1130 -0.50 -25.58 -40.37
C ILE A 1130 -0.04 -24.68 -39.21
N ALA A 1131 0.65 -25.23 -38.21
CA ALA A 1131 1.22 -24.48 -37.09
C ALA A 1131 2.27 -23.44 -37.55
N ASN A 1132 3.21 -23.85 -38.40
CA ASN A 1132 4.21 -22.95 -38.98
C ASN A 1132 3.58 -21.85 -39.86
N ASN A 1133 2.49 -22.16 -40.57
CA ASN A 1133 1.71 -21.17 -41.32
C ASN A 1133 0.99 -20.20 -40.36
N SER A 1134 0.38 -20.69 -39.28
CA SER A 1134 -0.25 -19.87 -38.23
C SER A 1134 0.73 -18.86 -37.63
N VAL A 1135 1.94 -19.33 -37.28
CA VAL A 1135 3.05 -18.48 -36.81
C VAL A 1135 3.40 -17.40 -37.83
N LYS A 1136 3.63 -17.77 -39.10
CA LYS A 1136 4.02 -16.83 -40.17
C LYS A 1136 2.95 -15.81 -40.52
N THR A 1137 1.67 -16.20 -40.48
CA THR A 1137 0.55 -15.28 -40.67
C THR A 1137 0.41 -14.38 -39.44
N PHE A 1138 0.16 -14.94 -38.27
CA PHE A 1138 -0.32 -14.17 -37.13
C PHE A 1138 0.85 -13.58 -36.31
N ARG A 1139 1.69 -14.42 -35.69
CA ARG A 1139 2.81 -14.00 -34.81
C ARG A 1139 3.86 -13.13 -35.51
N GLU A 1140 4.12 -13.41 -36.78
CA GLU A 1140 5.25 -12.84 -37.53
C GLU A 1140 4.83 -11.78 -38.56
N ARG A 1141 3.53 -11.47 -38.67
CA ARG A 1141 3.03 -10.45 -39.60
C ARG A 1141 1.78 -9.72 -39.07
N TYR A 1142 0.63 -10.37 -39.06
CA TYR A 1142 -0.67 -9.69 -38.96
C TYR A 1142 -1.16 -9.36 -37.54
N LEU A 1143 -0.53 -9.89 -36.49
CA LEU A 1143 -0.79 -9.47 -35.09
C LEU A 1143 0.36 -8.64 -34.50
N THR A 1144 1.27 -8.14 -35.34
CA THR A 1144 2.41 -7.34 -34.87
C THR A 1144 1.99 -5.91 -34.48
N PRO A 1145 2.72 -5.21 -33.60
CA PRO A 1145 2.43 -3.80 -33.29
C PRO A 1145 2.33 -2.91 -34.53
N ALA A 1146 3.14 -3.16 -35.56
CA ALA A 1146 3.02 -2.50 -36.86
C ALA A 1146 1.68 -2.78 -37.56
N ALA A 1147 1.17 -4.01 -37.51
CA ALA A 1147 -0.13 -4.36 -38.08
C ALA A 1147 -1.30 -3.71 -37.32
N GLU A 1148 -1.24 -3.66 -35.99
CA GLU A 1148 -2.24 -2.97 -35.17
C GLU A 1148 -2.28 -1.46 -35.49
N ALA A 1149 -1.12 -0.79 -35.51
CA ALA A 1149 -1.01 0.63 -35.82
C ALA A 1149 -1.43 0.95 -37.28
N CYS A 1150 -1.16 0.05 -38.23
CA CYS A 1150 -1.68 0.16 -39.59
C CYS A 1150 -3.20 -0.05 -39.67
N TYR A 1151 -3.79 -0.99 -38.90
CA TYR A 1151 -5.23 -1.20 -38.89
C TYR A 1151 -5.98 0.01 -38.30
N TRP A 1152 -5.52 0.54 -37.16
CA TRP A 1152 -6.09 1.76 -36.58
C TRP A 1152 -6.09 2.92 -37.58
N ARG A 1153 -4.96 3.17 -38.25
CA ARG A 1153 -4.86 4.23 -39.26
C ARG A 1153 -5.74 3.98 -40.48
N SER A 1154 -5.85 2.74 -40.95
CA SER A 1154 -6.80 2.41 -42.03
C SER A 1154 -8.26 2.58 -41.59
N LEU A 1155 -8.60 2.27 -40.34
CA LEU A 1155 -9.94 2.49 -39.77
C LEU A 1155 -10.26 3.99 -39.70
N PHE A 1156 -9.30 4.83 -39.29
CA PHE A 1156 -9.45 6.29 -39.30
C PHE A 1156 -9.70 6.81 -40.73
N ASP A 1157 -8.92 6.36 -41.72
CA ASP A 1157 -9.10 6.75 -43.13
C ASP A 1157 -10.48 6.34 -43.66
N GLY A 1158 -10.85 5.06 -43.50
CA GLY A 1158 -12.09 4.51 -44.06
C GLY A 1158 -13.38 5.00 -43.39
N TYR A 1159 -13.32 5.32 -42.10
CA TYR A 1159 -14.41 6.02 -41.39
C TYR A 1159 -14.42 7.52 -41.76
N ALA A 1160 -13.24 8.10 -41.92
CA ALA A 1160 -12.92 9.39 -42.56
C ALA A 1160 -13.73 9.68 -43.83
N ASP A 1161 -13.55 8.80 -44.82
CA ASP A 1161 -14.11 8.91 -46.17
C ASP A 1161 -15.66 8.92 -46.21
N VAL A 1162 -16.30 8.42 -45.14
CA VAL A 1162 -17.76 8.42 -44.97
C VAL A 1162 -18.26 9.39 -43.90
N TRP A 1163 -17.38 10.22 -43.31
CA TRP A 1163 -17.78 11.28 -42.39
C TRP A 1163 -18.21 12.54 -43.15
N ASN A 1164 -19.37 13.08 -42.78
CA ASN A 1164 -20.01 14.23 -43.42
C ASN A 1164 -20.54 15.27 -42.39
N GLY A 1165 -20.12 15.13 -41.12
CA GLY A 1165 -20.42 16.08 -40.04
C GLY A 1165 -19.29 17.08 -39.78
N THR A 1166 -19.57 18.12 -38.99
CA THR A 1166 -18.55 19.05 -38.48
C THR A 1166 -18.13 18.65 -37.07
N VAL A 1167 -16.82 18.59 -36.82
CA VAL A 1167 -16.27 18.34 -35.47
C VAL A 1167 -16.20 19.66 -34.70
N GLU A 1168 -17.26 19.95 -33.97
CA GLU A 1168 -17.31 21.13 -33.09
C GLU A 1168 -16.35 20.97 -31.91
N GLN A 1169 -15.30 21.79 -31.85
CA GLN A 1169 -14.39 21.87 -30.69
C GLN A 1169 -14.99 22.72 -29.54
N TRP A 1170 -15.78 23.75 -29.87
CA TRP A 1170 -16.46 24.63 -28.92
C TRP A 1170 -17.96 24.32 -28.84
N SER A 1171 -18.53 24.38 -27.65
CA SER A 1171 -19.95 24.17 -27.38
C SER A 1171 -20.63 25.51 -27.13
N GLU A 1172 -21.14 26.18 -28.18
CA GLU A 1172 -21.77 27.51 -28.07
C GLU A 1172 -22.83 27.60 -26.96
N THR A 1173 -23.64 26.54 -26.81
CA THR A 1173 -24.70 26.43 -25.78
C THR A 1173 -24.21 26.42 -24.33
N LYS A 1174 -22.90 26.26 -24.09
CA LYS A 1174 -22.27 26.18 -22.77
C LYS A 1174 -21.03 27.07 -22.62
N ASP A 1175 -20.66 27.77 -23.69
CA ASP A 1175 -19.50 28.65 -23.83
C ASP A 1175 -18.19 28.04 -23.29
N ARG A 1176 -17.79 26.89 -23.84
CA ARG A 1176 -16.60 26.11 -23.44
C ARG A 1176 -16.17 25.07 -24.47
N GLU A 1177 -14.99 24.50 -24.31
CA GLU A 1177 -14.54 23.30 -25.05
C GLU A 1177 -15.52 22.12 -24.90
N ARG A 1178 -15.85 21.44 -26.00
CA ARG A 1178 -16.80 20.31 -26.02
C ARG A 1178 -16.20 18.99 -25.54
N ALA A 1179 -14.86 18.88 -25.54
CA ALA A 1179 -14.11 17.68 -25.23
C ALA A 1179 -12.76 17.99 -24.56
N LEU A 1180 -12.20 17.01 -23.84
CA LEU A 1180 -10.88 17.11 -23.21
C LEU A 1180 -9.85 16.34 -24.04
N ARG A 1181 -8.65 16.89 -24.27
CA ARG A 1181 -7.55 16.14 -24.92
C ARG A 1181 -7.24 14.85 -24.17
N TYR A 1182 -6.91 13.79 -24.92
CA TYR A 1182 -6.55 12.49 -24.35
C TYR A 1182 -5.43 12.59 -23.30
N GLU A 1183 -4.40 13.41 -23.55
CA GLU A 1183 -3.27 13.56 -22.63
C GLU A 1183 -3.66 14.21 -21.28
N SER A 1184 -4.74 15.01 -21.25
CA SER A 1184 -5.31 15.54 -20.01
C SER A 1184 -6.36 14.59 -19.41
N PHE A 1185 -7.10 13.85 -20.25
CA PHE A 1185 -8.09 12.86 -19.82
C PHE A 1185 -7.43 11.68 -19.08
N VAL A 1186 -6.30 11.15 -19.58
CA VAL A 1186 -5.58 10.02 -18.96
C VAL A 1186 -5.00 10.36 -17.58
N LEU A 1187 -4.85 11.65 -17.25
CA LEU A 1187 -4.38 12.14 -15.95
C LEU A 1187 -5.52 12.37 -14.93
N LEU A 1188 -6.79 12.12 -15.30
CA LEU A 1188 -7.91 12.20 -14.35
C LEU A 1188 -7.89 11.03 -13.35
N GLU A 1189 -8.32 11.28 -12.11
CA GLU A 1189 -8.62 10.23 -11.12
C GLU A 1189 -9.64 9.22 -11.68
N SER A 1190 -9.51 7.93 -11.33
CA SER A 1190 -10.41 6.87 -11.82
C SER A 1190 -11.90 7.20 -11.69
N VAL A 1191 -12.30 7.78 -10.55
CA VAL A 1191 -13.69 8.14 -10.26
C VAL A 1191 -14.21 9.24 -11.19
N LYS A 1192 -13.35 10.18 -11.60
CA LYS A 1192 -13.68 11.25 -12.56
C LYS A 1192 -13.82 10.73 -13.99
N MET A 1193 -13.28 9.54 -14.30
CA MET A 1193 -13.47 8.83 -15.57
C MET A 1193 -14.74 7.97 -15.63
N TYR A 1194 -15.40 7.68 -14.50
CA TYR A 1194 -16.58 6.79 -14.47
C TYR A 1194 -17.81 7.42 -15.14
N GLU A 1195 -18.07 8.69 -14.87
CA GLU A 1195 -19.22 9.44 -15.39
C GLU A 1195 -18.77 10.70 -16.15
N PHE A 1196 -17.69 10.57 -16.92
CA PHE A 1196 -17.02 11.68 -17.58
C PHE A 1196 -17.88 12.27 -18.71
N GLU A 1197 -18.09 13.58 -18.66
CA GLU A 1197 -18.67 14.39 -19.73
C GLU A 1197 -17.97 15.75 -19.71
N ALA A 1198 -17.12 16.05 -20.70
CA ALA A 1198 -16.21 17.20 -20.64
C ALA A 1198 -16.95 18.52 -20.36
N THR A 1199 -18.09 18.73 -21.01
CA THR A 1199 -18.90 19.94 -20.85
C THR A 1199 -19.51 20.14 -19.44
N ARG A 1200 -19.61 19.08 -18.61
CA ARG A 1200 -19.95 19.19 -17.17
C ARG A 1200 -18.71 19.34 -16.30
N THR A 1201 -17.61 18.73 -16.70
CA THR A 1201 -16.38 18.59 -15.91
C THR A 1201 -15.58 19.90 -15.78
N ALA A 1202 -15.96 20.97 -16.50
CA ALA A 1202 -15.33 22.29 -16.41
C ALA A 1202 -15.39 22.99 -15.03
N GLN A 1203 -16.18 22.50 -14.06
CA GLN A 1203 -16.09 22.96 -12.65
C GLN A 1203 -14.69 22.77 -12.05
N TRP A 1204 -13.88 21.85 -12.59
CA TRP A 1204 -12.51 21.57 -12.13
C TRP A 1204 -11.44 22.42 -12.84
N GLN A 1205 -11.78 23.18 -13.89
CA GLN A 1205 -10.84 24.07 -14.59
C GLN A 1205 -10.80 25.50 -14.00
N ALA A 1206 -11.84 25.92 -13.27
CA ALA A 1206 -11.94 27.25 -12.65
C ALA A 1206 -11.11 27.41 -11.36
N ILE A 1207 -9.98 26.70 -11.26
CA ILE A 1207 -9.04 26.68 -10.12
C ILE A 1207 -7.59 26.90 -10.63
N LEU A 1208 -7.46 27.35 -11.89
CA LEU A 1208 -6.27 27.96 -12.50
C LEU A 1208 -6.58 29.44 -12.79
#